data_AF-A0A349B2J2-F1
#
_entry.id   AF-A0A349B2J2-F1
#
_cell.length_a   1.000
_cell.length_b   1.000
_cell.length_c   1.000
_cell.angle_alpha   90.00
_cell.angle_beta   90.00
_cell.angle_gamma   90.00
#
_symmetry.space_group_name_H-M   'P 1'
#
loop_
_entity.id
_entity.type
_entity.pdbx_description
1 polymer ?
#
loop_
_entity_poly.entity_id
_entity_poly.type
_entity_poly.pdbx_seq_one_letter_code
_entity_poly.pdbx_strand_id
1 'polypeptide(L)'
;MQAGPDQLARSVVVADGAEPPAPWAGVPVVIVDEEALARPAAVVERLHAAWAGRERVVVDLRVDPVRFRRPVSHTDVPWELTPTFEPWLDRLHFLVWHNSYDARGDEVVWWWGRKAARIEGTAADELPDGHDPVEGDVVLADGTVAWIDGGPPDDVDPAALAPAVLVRAESVDAGHLRPVPAWVAPSAELASDQLAAVAHRGGPARIIAPAGSGKTRVLTERLRHLLADRGHERDLLLAVAYNRKAQEEMAGRTTGLGARIQTLNALGYELIGRHAGRRPQMLDEREVRRRLEPHLPKLQHRLNTDPMAPYLEGLSVIRLGLRDPDEVELEADAPGLAAAVGPYREGLRRDAVLDFDEQIIHAVELLLSDGEFRRREQNRHRHLLVDEFQDLTPAHVLLLRLLAAPTYDVFGVGDDDQVIYGHAGASPQFLLRFAELFPGAHEHALEVNYRCPPAVVDAARHLLGYNDERVAKTITAARPAGPGEALTVTLHPPQDGANRVVEVVRAAVEAAGDPSQVAVLTRTNSLLLAPHVALHGAGIPIASVLRRDVLQRVGLRAALAWLRVATDPGAIASADLTEIRRRPSRGFPNWIDKWLGRCRSGHEVAKAAERIDDARVADKLLDLAADIDRLGDLARGA
;
A
#
# COMPACT_ATOMS: atom_id res chain seq x y z
N MET A 1 10.77 46.53 -14.12
CA MET A 1 10.20 45.36 -13.41
C MET A 1 10.05 44.25 -14.43
N GLN A 2 10.69 43.10 -14.21
CA GLN A 2 10.60 41.93 -15.09
C GLN A 2 9.86 40.82 -14.34
N ALA A 3 9.05 40.02 -15.03
CA ALA A 3 8.34 38.87 -14.45
C ALA A 3 9.26 37.66 -14.16
N GLY A 4 10.58 37.89 -14.17
CA GLY A 4 11.59 36.85 -14.35
C GLY A 4 11.58 36.28 -15.78
N PRO A 5 12.37 35.22 -16.02
CA PRO A 5 12.40 34.49 -17.28
C PRO A 5 11.03 33.93 -17.67
N ASP A 6 10.71 33.91 -18.97
CA ASP A 6 9.43 33.41 -19.48
C ASP A 6 9.20 31.93 -19.17
N GLN A 7 10.28 31.15 -19.12
CA GLN A 7 10.27 29.72 -18.79
C GLN A 7 9.70 29.43 -17.39
N LEU A 8 9.82 30.36 -16.44
CA LEU A 8 9.30 30.18 -15.09
C LEU A 8 7.78 30.42 -15.01
N ALA A 9 7.20 31.07 -16.03
CA ALA A 9 5.77 31.32 -16.15
C ALA A 9 5.11 31.86 -14.87
N ARG A 10 5.79 32.78 -14.18
CA ARG A 10 5.30 33.34 -12.90
C ARG A 10 4.01 34.12 -13.12
N SER A 11 3.04 33.85 -12.26
CA SER A 11 1.76 34.55 -12.21
C SER A 11 1.85 35.81 -11.32
N VAL A 12 0.76 36.57 -11.22
CA VAL A 12 0.68 37.71 -10.30
C VAL A 12 -0.66 37.74 -9.59
N VAL A 13 -0.66 38.07 -8.31
CA VAL A 13 -1.85 38.32 -7.51
C VAL A 13 -2.07 39.82 -7.40
N VAL A 14 -3.26 40.29 -7.74
CA VAL A 14 -3.67 41.71 -7.68
C VAL A 14 -4.84 41.91 -6.73
N ALA A 15 -5.04 43.14 -6.29
CA ALA A 15 -6.18 43.51 -5.45
C ALA A 15 -7.46 43.58 -6.30
N ASP A 16 -8.61 43.58 -5.64
CA ASP A 16 -9.94 43.57 -6.29
C ASP A 16 -10.06 44.60 -7.42
N GLY A 17 -10.11 44.09 -8.66
CA GLY A 17 -10.29 44.89 -9.87
C GLY A 17 -9.12 45.80 -10.23
N ALA A 18 -7.95 45.64 -9.59
CA ALA A 18 -6.75 46.40 -9.92
C ALA A 18 -6.16 45.95 -11.28
N GLU A 19 -5.65 46.89 -12.06
CA GLU A 19 -4.97 46.57 -13.31
C GLU A 19 -3.66 45.80 -13.02
N PRO A 20 -3.39 44.69 -13.73
CA PRO A 20 -2.15 43.97 -13.54
C PRO A 20 -0.95 44.80 -14.02
N PRO A 21 0.22 44.65 -13.39
CA PRO A 21 1.41 45.34 -13.87
C PRO A 21 1.77 44.94 -15.31
N ALA A 22 2.47 45.82 -16.03
CA ALA A 22 2.75 45.69 -17.46
C ALA A 22 3.23 44.29 -17.95
N PRO A 23 4.09 43.54 -17.23
CA PRO A 23 4.49 42.19 -17.67
C PRO A 23 3.37 41.15 -17.72
N TRP A 24 2.24 41.42 -17.06
CA TRP A 24 1.05 40.57 -17.03
C TRP A 24 -0.17 41.21 -17.70
N ALA A 25 0.02 42.33 -18.42
CA ALA A 25 -1.05 42.93 -19.20
C ALA A 25 -1.54 41.96 -20.29
N GLY A 26 -2.86 41.73 -20.35
CA GLY A 26 -3.48 40.81 -21.32
C GLY A 26 -3.39 39.32 -20.97
N VAL A 27 -2.78 38.97 -19.83
CA VAL A 27 -2.75 37.60 -19.31
C VAL A 27 -4.15 37.21 -18.78
N PRO A 28 -4.59 35.95 -18.92
CA PRO A 28 -5.90 35.51 -18.42
C PRO A 28 -6.10 35.76 -16.93
N VAL A 29 -7.26 36.31 -16.56
CA VAL A 29 -7.63 36.61 -15.17
C VAL A 29 -8.42 35.45 -14.55
N VAL A 30 -8.05 35.05 -13.35
CA VAL A 30 -8.77 34.11 -12.48
C VAL A 30 -9.23 34.88 -11.24
N ILE A 31 -10.54 34.96 -11.03
CA ILE A 31 -11.12 35.65 -9.89
C ILE A 31 -11.19 34.70 -8.70
N VAL A 32 -10.74 35.16 -7.54
CA VAL A 32 -10.88 34.46 -6.26
C VAL A 32 -11.69 35.35 -5.32
N ASP A 33 -13.00 35.10 -5.27
CA ASP A 33 -13.99 35.81 -4.47
C ASP A 33 -14.65 34.90 -3.41
N GLU A 34 -15.66 35.40 -2.69
CA GLU A 34 -16.39 34.60 -1.68
C GLU A 34 -17.08 33.37 -2.29
N GLU A 35 -17.50 33.43 -3.56
CA GLU A 35 -18.09 32.28 -4.26
C GLU A 35 -17.02 31.21 -4.53
N ALA A 36 -15.83 31.62 -4.96
CA ALA A 36 -14.69 30.72 -5.12
C ALA A 36 -14.29 30.05 -3.78
N LEU A 37 -14.38 30.75 -2.65
CA LEU A 37 -14.11 30.15 -1.34
C LEU A 37 -15.18 29.15 -0.92
N ALA A 38 -16.45 29.42 -1.23
CA ALA A 38 -17.56 28.52 -0.94
C ALA A 38 -17.59 27.28 -1.86
N ARG A 39 -17.15 27.42 -3.12
CA ARG A 39 -17.13 26.36 -4.14
C ARG A 39 -15.81 26.36 -4.92
N PRO A 40 -14.71 25.93 -4.28
CA PRO A 40 -13.36 26.13 -4.79
C PRO A 40 -12.96 25.26 -5.98
N ALA A 41 -13.69 24.16 -6.25
CA ALA A 41 -13.29 23.16 -7.24
C ALA A 41 -12.91 23.76 -8.61
N ALA A 42 -13.80 24.53 -9.23
CA ALA A 42 -13.56 25.09 -10.57
C ALA A 42 -12.37 26.06 -10.63
N VAL A 43 -12.19 26.89 -9.58
CA VAL A 43 -11.08 27.85 -9.51
C VAL A 43 -9.77 27.13 -9.24
N VAL A 44 -9.75 26.16 -8.33
CA VAL A 44 -8.58 25.33 -8.04
C VAL A 44 -8.17 24.52 -9.27
N GLU A 45 -9.10 23.92 -10.00
CA GLU A 45 -8.80 23.19 -11.24
C GLU A 45 -8.18 24.10 -12.30
N ARG A 46 -8.73 25.30 -12.50
CA ARG A 46 -8.19 26.27 -13.45
C ARG A 46 -6.79 26.75 -13.07
N LEU A 47 -6.56 27.06 -11.80
CA LEU A 47 -5.24 27.47 -11.32
C LEU A 47 -4.23 26.31 -11.37
N HIS A 48 -4.67 25.08 -11.08
CA HIS A 48 -3.82 23.89 -11.19
C HIS A 48 -3.41 23.63 -12.63
N ALA A 49 -4.34 23.72 -13.57
CA ALA A 49 -4.04 23.59 -15.00
C ALA A 49 -3.02 24.63 -15.47
N ALA A 50 -3.18 25.89 -15.05
CA ALA A 50 -2.23 26.95 -15.38
C ALA A 50 -0.85 26.69 -14.75
N TRP A 51 -0.80 26.30 -13.48
CA TRP A 51 0.45 25.99 -12.77
C TRP A 51 1.16 24.79 -13.41
N ALA A 52 0.44 23.69 -13.66
CA ALA A 52 0.95 22.47 -14.27
C ALA A 52 1.38 22.68 -15.74
N GLY A 53 0.69 23.53 -16.49
CA GLY A 53 0.97 23.83 -17.89
C GLY A 53 1.96 24.96 -18.14
N ARG A 54 2.54 25.56 -17.08
CA ARG A 54 3.39 26.76 -17.17
C ARG A 54 2.71 27.92 -17.90
N GLU A 55 1.45 28.16 -17.59
CA GLU A 55 0.69 29.30 -18.10
C GLU A 55 0.63 30.40 -17.03
N ARG A 56 0.95 31.64 -17.43
CA ARG A 56 0.79 32.79 -16.56
C ARG A 56 -0.70 33.08 -16.37
N VAL A 57 -1.09 33.42 -15.15
CA VAL A 57 -2.41 33.96 -14.84
C VAL A 57 -2.29 35.22 -13.97
N VAL A 58 -3.31 36.07 -14.05
CA VAL A 58 -3.55 37.12 -13.06
C VAL A 58 -4.59 36.60 -12.08
N VAL A 59 -4.21 36.45 -10.82
CA VAL A 59 -5.15 36.12 -9.74
C VAL A 59 -5.72 37.42 -9.19
N ASP A 60 -6.96 37.73 -9.58
CA ASP A 60 -7.72 38.85 -9.04
C ASP A 60 -8.34 38.43 -7.69
N LEU A 61 -7.67 38.79 -6.60
CA LEU A 61 -8.01 38.34 -5.26
C LEU A 61 -8.95 39.33 -4.58
N ARG A 62 -10.24 38.96 -4.53
CA ARG A 62 -11.35 39.78 -4.02
C ARG A 62 -11.80 39.40 -2.60
N VAL A 63 -10.96 38.64 -1.91
CA VAL A 63 -11.16 38.23 -0.52
C VAL A 63 -9.93 38.54 0.31
N ASP A 64 -10.12 38.66 1.63
CA ASP A 64 -8.99 38.72 2.55
C ASP A 64 -8.21 37.39 2.50
N PRO A 65 -6.91 37.39 2.13
CA PRO A 65 -6.09 36.17 2.08
C PRO A 65 -6.04 35.43 3.42
N VAL A 66 -6.25 36.10 4.55
CA VAL A 66 -6.26 35.48 5.89
C VAL A 66 -7.28 34.34 5.96
N ARG A 67 -8.37 34.41 5.19
CA ARG A 67 -9.46 33.42 5.16
C ARG A 67 -9.01 32.01 4.78
N PHE A 68 -7.98 31.88 3.94
CA PHE A 68 -7.47 30.58 3.47
C PHE A 68 -5.94 30.46 3.61
N ARG A 69 -5.29 31.38 4.35
CA ARG A 69 -3.84 31.33 4.59
C ARG A 69 -3.42 30.17 5.49
N ARG A 70 -4.19 29.93 6.55
CA ARG A 70 -3.93 28.84 7.50
C ARG A 70 -4.60 27.56 7.01
N PRO A 71 -3.97 26.40 7.23
CA PRO A 71 -4.54 25.14 6.79
C PRO A 71 -5.78 24.80 7.60
N VAL A 72 -6.79 24.25 6.96
CA VAL A 72 -8.10 23.99 7.59
C VAL A 72 -8.11 22.62 8.27
N SER A 73 -8.57 22.57 9.51
CA SER A 73 -8.84 21.29 10.20
C SER A 73 -10.21 20.77 9.84
N HIS A 74 -10.30 19.46 9.62
CA HIS A 74 -11.49 18.72 9.26
C HIS A 74 -11.90 17.79 10.40
N THR A 75 -13.21 17.71 10.67
CA THR A 75 -13.79 16.87 11.73
C THR A 75 -14.71 15.79 11.18
N ASP A 76 -14.73 15.63 9.86
CA ASP A 76 -15.51 14.63 9.15
C ASP A 76 -15.12 13.22 9.63
N VAL A 77 -16.11 12.34 9.67
CA VAL A 77 -15.84 10.96 10.07
C VAL A 77 -15.16 10.25 8.90
N PRO A 78 -14.06 9.50 9.11
CA PRO A 78 -13.26 9.00 7.98
C PRO A 78 -14.02 8.16 6.95
N TRP A 79 -15.07 7.43 7.34
CA TRP A 79 -15.89 6.63 6.41
C TRP A 79 -16.96 7.42 5.64
N GLU A 80 -17.17 8.69 5.99
CA GLU A 80 -17.95 9.62 5.16
C GLU A 80 -17.09 10.24 4.04
N LEU A 81 -15.77 10.05 4.12
CA LEU A 81 -14.81 10.54 3.14
C LEU A 81 -14.52 9.48 2.09
N THR A 82 -14.28 9.95 0.87
CA THR A 82 -13.79 9.13 -0.22
C THR A 82 -12.27 9.28 -0.37
N PRO A 83 -11.60 8.34 -1.08
CA PRO A 83 -10.23 8.53 -1.53
C PRO A 83 -10.02 9.72 -2.47
N THR A 84 -11.07 10.47 -2.83
CA THR A 84 -10.99 11.70 -3.62
C THR A 84 -11.19 12.98 -2.80
N PHE A 85 -11.25 12.85 -1.47
CA PHE A 85 -11.31 14.00 -0.57
C PHE A 85 -10.17 15.00 -0.84
N GLU A 86 -10.49 16.28 -0.71
CA GLU A 86 -9.63 17.38 -1.14
C GLU A 86 -9.65 18.51 -0.10
N PRO A 87 -8.50 18.86 0.52
CA PRO A 87 -8.38 20.06 1.35
C PRO A 87 -8.33 21.31 0.46
N TRP A 88 -9.47 21.68 -0.12
CA TRP A 88 -9.56 22.67 -1.20
C TRP A 88 -8.93 24.03 -0.86
N LEU A 89 -9.11 24.54 0.37
CA LEU A 89 -8.56 25.83 0.76
C LEU A 89 -7.02 25.79 0.90
N ASP A 90 -6.45 24.66 1.29
CA ASP A 90 -5.00 24.46 1.31
C ASP A 90 -4.44 24.45 -0.12
N ARG A 91 -5.14 23.80 -1.06
CA ARG A 91 -4.77 23.82 -2.49
C ARG A 91 -4.92 25.20 -3.10
N LEU A 92 -6.01 25.89 -2.82
CA LEU A 92 -6.21 27.27 -3.26
C LEU A 92 -5.08 28.17 -2.75
N HIS A 93 -4.72 28.05 -1.46
CA HIS A 93 -3.58 28.77 -0.89
C HIS A 93 -2.30 28.50 -1.68
N PHE A 94 -1.97 27.23 -1.89
CA PHE A 94 -0.79 26.85 -2.66
C PHE A 94 -0.81 27.47 -4.06
N LEU A 95 -1.87 27.26 -4.84
CA LEU A 95 -1.93 27.69 -6.24
C LEU A 95 -1.93 29.22 -6.41
N VAL A 96 -2.50 29.96 -5.45
CA VAL A 96 -2.47 31.43 -5.49
C VAL A 96 -1.05 31.96 -5.26
N TRP A 97 -0.28 31.37 -4.34
CA TRP A 97 0.97 31.97 -3.87
C TRP A 97 2.25 31.30 -4.37
N HIS A 98 2.23 30.00 -4.69
CA HIS A 98 3.45 29.22 -4.86
C HIS A 98 4.28 29.66 -6.07
N ASN A 99 3.64 30.03 -7.20
CA ASN A 99 4.32 30.54 -8.38
C ASN A 99 3.85 31.95 -8.79
N SER A 100 3.48 32.79 -7.83
CA SER A 100 2.94 34.14 -8.10
C SER A 100 3.68 35.24 -7.36
N TYR A 101 3.84 36.39 -8.01
CA TYR A 101 4.16 37.64 -7.34
C TYR A 101 2.93 38.18 -6.59
N ASP A 102 3.14 38.88 -5.49
CA ASP A 102 2.10 39.62 -4.78
C ASP A 102 2.20 41.11 -5.14
N ALA A 103 1.27 41.60 -5.97
CA ALA A 103 1.21 42.99 -6.45
C ALA A 103 0.03 43.75 -5.84
N ARG A 104 -0.47 43.33 -4.67
CA ARG A 104 -1.63 43.96 -4.02
C ARG A 104 -1.27 45.21 -3.22
N GLY A 105 0.00 45.38 -2.86
CA GLY A 105 0.51 46.56 -2.17
C GLY A 105 1.30 47.48 -3.10
N ASP A 106 1.94 48.50 -2.53
CA ASP A 106 2.76 49.46 -3.28
C ASP A 106 4.02 48.82 -3.90
N GLU A 107 4.48 47.71 -3.31
CA GLU A 107 5.63 46.93 -3.79
C GLU A 107 5.16 45.57 -4.31
N VAL A 108 5.69 45.17 -5.47
CA VAL A 108 5.48 43.82 -6.03
C VAL A 108 6.46 42.85 -5.38
N VAL A 109 5.94 41.85 -4.67
CA VAL A 109 6.75 40.97 -3.83
C VAL A 109 6.86 39.57 -4.43
N TRP A 110 8.09 39.10 -4.60
CA TRP A 110 8.39 37.67 -4.77
C TRP A 110 8.73 37.04 -3.41
N TRP A 111 7.79 36.28 -2.85
CA TRP A 111 7.95 35.74 -1.49
C TRP A 111 9.10 34.74 -1.37
N TRP A 112 9.40 33.99 -2.43
CA TRP A 112 10.53 33.07 -2.44
C TRP A 112 11.87 33.79 -2.37
N GLY A 113 12.05 34.90 -3.10
CA GLY A 113 13.24 35.73 -2.99
C GLY A 113 13.44 36.26 -1.55
N ARG A 114 12.37 36.79 -0.94
CA ARG A 114 12.41 37.25 0.46
C ARG A 114 12.71 36.14 1.46
N LYS A 115 12.23 34.92 1.20
CA LYS A 115 12.50 33.75 2.05
C LYS A 115 13.94 33.29 1.89
N ALA A 116 14.43 33.18 0.66
CA ALA A 116 15.80 32.80 0.33
C ALA A 116 16.83 33.75 0.94
N ALA A 117 16.57 35.07 0.91
CA ALA A 117 17.44 36.08 1.52
C ALA A 117 17.73 35.86 3.01
N ARG A 118 16.88 35.11 3.73
CA ARG A 118 17.01 34.82 5.17
C ARG A 118 17.74 33.51 5.47
N ILE A 119 18.06 32.71 4.44
CA ILE A 119 18.75 31.44 4.60
C ILE A 119 20.26 31.70 4.69
N GLU A 120 20.94 31.04 5.62
CA GLU A 120 22.40 31.11 5.72
C GLU A 120 23.05 30.69 4.38
N GLY A 121 24.01 31.49 3.89
CA GLY A 121 24.65 31.26 2.60
C GLY A 121 24.11 32.13 1.46
N THR A 122 23.35 33.18 1.74
CA THR A 122 23.19 34.32 0.84
C THR A 122 24.33 35.33 1.02
N ALA A 123 24.82 35.90 -0.08
CA ALA A 123 25.69 37.07 0.01
C ALA A 123 24.87 38.25 0.55
N ALA A 124 25.41 38.97 1.55
CA ALA A 124 24.82 40.23 2.01
C ALA A 124 24.78 41.24 0.85
N ASP A 125 23.84 42.18 0.89
CA ASP A 125 23.36 43.11 -0.17
C ASP A 125 24.40 43.96 -0.95
N GLU A 126 25.69 43.64 -0.94
CA GLU A 126 26.71 44.30 -1.75
C GLU A 126 27.02 43.49 -3.01
N LEU A 127 26.29 43.83 -4.08
CA LEU A 127 26.72 43.54 -5.45
C LEU A 127 28.15 44.07 -5.62
N PRO A 128 29.10 43.28 -6.16
CA PRO A 128 30.45 43.76 -6.41
C PRO A 128 30.42 45.00 -7.31
N ASP A 129 31.09 46.08 -6.87
CA ASP A 129 31.13 47.39 -7.54
C ASP A 129 31.40 47.26 -9.04
N GLY A 130 30.45 47.69 -9.87
CA GLY A 130 30.65 47.95 -11.31
C GLY A 130 29.98 47.00 -12.31
N HIS A 131 29.10 46.09 -11.89
CA HIS A 131 28.28 45.28 -12.80
C HIS A 131 26.82 45.78 -12.91
N ASP A 132 26.24 45.71 -14.12
CA ASP A 132 24.81 45.92 -14.37
C ASP A 132 23.95 45.13 -13.37
N PRO A 133 22.73 45.59 -13.01
CA PRO A 133 21.88 44.90 -12.03
C PRO A 133 21.69 43.45 -12.45
N VAL A 134 22.21 42.52 -11.65
CA VAL A 134 22.26 41.11 -12.05
C VAL A 134 20.85 40.53 -12.04
N GLU A 135 20.40 40.00 -13.17
CA GLU A 135 19.06 39.43 -13.33
C GLU A 135 18.94 38.11 -12.54
N GLY A 136 18.29 38.14 -11.36
CA GLY A 136 17.99 36.96 -10.54
C GLY A 136 17.21 37.29 -9.26
N ASP A 137 16.78 36.26 -8.52
CA ASP A 137 16.03 36.44 -7.28
C ASP A 137 16.92 36.48 -6.02
N VAL A 138 18.07 35.81 -6.07
CA VAL A 138 19.00 35.69 -4.94
C VAL A 138 20.42 35.45 -5.46
N VAL A 139 21.42 35.87 -4.67
CA VAL A 139 22.84 35.56 -4.91
C VAL A 139 23.32 34.55 -3.87
N LEU A 140 23.86 33.42 -4.35
CA LEU A 140 24.40 32.34 -3.52
C LEU A 140 25.74 32.74 -2.88
N ALA A 141 26.18 31.99 -1.89
CA ALA A 141 27.42 32.26 -1.13
C ALA A 141 28.68 32.34 -2.00
N ASP A 142 28.70 31.67 -3.15
CA ASP A 142 29.80 31.67 -4.11
C ASP A 142 29.73 32.82 -5.14
N GLY A 143 28.73 33.71 -5.01
CA GLY A 143 28.48 34.82 -5.92
C GLY A 143 27.60 34.46 -7.13
N THR A 144 27.17 33.20 -7.26
CA THR A 144 26.30 32.77 -8.36
C THR A 144 24.90 33.34 -8.20
N VAL A 145 24.34 33.87 -9.29
CA VAL A 145 22.96 34.36 -9.30
C VAL A 145 21.98 33.24 -9.58
N ALA A 146 20.89 33.20 -8.82
CA ALA A 146 19.90 32.15 -8.90
C ALA A 146 18.48 32.69 -9.09
N TRP A 147 17.73 31.99 -9.94
CA TRP A 147 16.27 32.07 -10.04
C TRP A 147 15.64 31.00 -9.17
N ILE A 148 14.54 31.33 -8.49
CA ILE A 148 13.77 30.39 -7.69
C ILE A 148 12.52 29.96 -8.46
N ASP A 149 12.35 28.66 -8.66
CA ASP A 149 11.20 28.10 -9.35
C ASP A 149 10.12 27.65 -8.38
N GLY A 150 8.96 28.31 -8.44
CA GLY A 150 7.75 27.93 -7.71
C GLY A 150 6.76 27.10 -8.55
N GLY A 151 7.11 26.77 -9.78
CA GLY A 151 6.30 25.91 -10.65
C GLY A 151 6.43 24.42 -10.34
N PRO A 152 5.86 23.55 -11.19
CA PRO A 152 6.06 22.11 -11.12
C PRO A 152 7.55 21.73 -11.15
N PRO A 153 8.02 20.85 -10.25
CA PRO A 153 9.42 20.47 -10.19
C PRO A 153 9.87 19.80 -11.50
N ASP A 154 11.13 20.02 -11.89
CA ASP A 154 11.77 19.38 -13.05
C ASP A 154 11.09 19.61 -14.41
N ASP A 155 10.34 20.70 -14.54
CA ASP A 155 9.67 21.10 -15.78
C ASP A 155 10.46 22.15 -16.58
N VAL A 156 11.29 22.96 -15.90
CA VAL A 156 12.22 23.92 -16.54
C VAL A 156 13.63 23.35 -16.60
N ASP A 157 14.21 23.30 -17.80
CA ASP A 157 15.62 22.95 -17.99
C ASP A 157 16.53 24.05 -17.40
N PRO A 158 17.36 23.76 -16.39
CA PRO A 158 18.26 24.74 -15.79
C PRO A 158 19.19 25.40 -16.81
N ALA A 159 19.55 24.71 -17.89
CA ALA A 159 20.41 25.27 -18.94
C ALA A 159 19.74 26.43 -19.69
N ALA A 160 18.40 26.48 -19.72
CA ALA A 160 17.64 27.56 -20.36
C ALA A 160 17.70 28.89 -19.59
N LEU A 161 18.21 28.88 -18.35
CA LEU A 161 18.31 30.06 -17.48
C LEU A 161 19.74 30.60 -17.33
N ALA A 162 20.71 29.97 -18.02
CA ALA A 162 22.10 30.40 -17.98
C ALA A 162 22.26 31.88 -18.43
N PRO A 163 23.15 32.67 -17.80
CA PRO A 163 24.19 32.26 -16.85
C PRO A 163 23.71 32.08 -15.41
N ALA A 164 22.47 32.42 -15.07
CA ALA A 164 21.92 32.18 -13.74
C ALA A 164 21.59 30.69 -13.54
N VAL A 165 21.61 30.24 -12.28
CA VAL A 165 21.23 28.88 -11.90
C VAL A 165 19.77 28.82 -11.45
N LEU A 166 19.20 27.62 -11.43
CA LEU A 166 17.86 27.38 -10.91
C LEU A 166 17.92 26.83 -9.50
N VAL A 167 17.08 27.30 -8.60
CA VAL A 167 16.84 26.73 -7.27
C VAL A 167 15.35 26.41 -7.15
N ARG A 168 14.99 25.24 -6.62
CA ARG A 168 13.58 24.89 -6.43
C ARG A 168 13.02 25.61 -5.20
N ALA A 169 11.77 26.10 -5.28
CA ALA A 169 11.08 26.68 -4.14
C ALA A 169 11.00 25.72 -2.94
N GLU A 170 10.88 24.41 -3.18
CA GLU A 170 10.90 23.41 -2.12
C GLU A 170 12.24 23.30 -1.39
N SER A 171 13.37 23.52 -2.08
CA SER A 171 14.69 23.61 -1.43
C SER A 171 14.73 24.84 -0.53
N VAL A 172 14.24 25.99 -1.00
CA VAL A 172 14.10 27.22 -0.19
C VAL A 172 13.19 26.96 1.02
N ASP A 173 12.11 26.20 0.83
CA ASP A 173 11.18 25.84 1.89
C ASP A 173 11.83 24.96 2.97
N ALA A 174 12.72 24.05 2.55
CA ALA A 174 13.54 23.21 3.41
C ALA A 174 14.74 23.96 4.07
N GLY A 175 14.94 25.25 3.75
CA GLY A 175 16.05 26.04 4.30
C GLY A 175 17.37 25.82 3.57
N HIS A 176 17.32 25.49 2.28
CA HIS A 176 18.48 25.24 1.44
C HIS A 176 18.43 26.07 0.14
N LEU A 177 19.60 26.46 -0.37
CA LEU A 177 19.75 27.14 -1.66
C LEU A 177 20.57 26.29 -2.63
N ARG A 178 20.17 25.02 -2.81
CA ARG A 178 20.90 24.09 -3.68
C ARG A 178 20.51 24.31 -5.15
N PRO A 179 21.47 24.60 -6.04
CA PRO A 179 21.20 24.67 -7.47
C PRO A 179 20.71 23.33 -8.01
N VAL A 180 19.76 23.39 -8.93
CA VAL A 180 19.31 22.24 -9.72
C VAL A 180 20.44 21.84 -10.68
N PRO A 181 20.91 20.58 -10.66
CA PRO A 181 21.88 20.10 -11.62
C PRO A 181 21.35 20.15 -13.05
N ALA A 182 22.25 20.27 -14.02
CA ALA A 182 21.90 20.12 -15.43
C ALA A 182 21.24 18.75 -15.67
N TRP A 183 20.22 18.73 -16.52
CA TRP A 183 19.50 17.49 -16.78
C TRP A 183 20.36 16.49 -17.54
N VAL A 184 20.45 15.29 -16.99
CA VAL A 184 21.14 14.15 -17.59
C VAL A 184 20.16 13.01 -17.79
N ALA A 185 20.37 12.20 -18.82
CA ALA A 185 19.61 10.98 -19.00
C ALA A 185 19.94 9.99 -17.86
N PRO A 186 18.98 9.13 -17.44
CA PRO A 186 19.27 8.04 -16.51
C PRO A 186 20.43 7.18 -17.03
N SER A 187 21.40 6.89 -16.17
CA SER A 187 22.63 6.15 -16.54
C SER A 187 22.44 4.64 -16.66
N ALA A 188 21.32 4.11 -16.18
CA ALA A 188 21.04 2.67 -16.19
C ALA A 188 20.63 2.18 -17.60
N GLU A 189 21.13 1.01 -17.98
CA GLU A 189 20.72 0.32 -19.22
C GLU A 189 19.30 -0.22 -19.09
N LEU A 190 18.32 0.61 -19.42
CA LEU A 190 16.88 0.32 -19.36
C LEU A 190 16.31 0.19 -20.77
N ALA A 191 15.24 -0.61 -20.89
CA ALA A 191 14.43 -0.59 -22.10
C ALA A 191 13.76 0.78 -22.29
N SER A 192 13.34 1.09 -23.52
CA SER A 192 12.81 2.42 -23.85
C SER A 192 11.58 2.82 -23.03
N ASP A 193 10.69 1.86 -22.73
CA ASP A 193 9.51 2.04 -21.88
C ASP A 193 9.89 2.33 -20.42
N GLN A 194 10.82 1.54 -19.87
CA GLN A 194 11.38 1.74 -18.53
C GLN A 194 12.13 3.07 -18.42
N LEU A 195 12.90 3.43 -19.43
CA LEU A 195 13.66 4.68 -19.47
C LEU A 195 12.72 5.89 -19.51
N ALA A 196 11.66 5.84 -20.31
CA ALA A 196 10.64 6.89 -20.35
C ALA A 196 10.00 7.11 -18.98
N ALA A 197 9.65 6.03 -18.27
CA ALA A 197 9.10 6.10 -16.92
C ALA A 197 10.13 6.68 -15.92
N VAL A 198 11.39 6.22 -15.95
CA VAL A 198 12.44 6.73 -15.04
C VAL A 198 12.78 8.19 -15.32
N ALA A 199 12.73 8.63 -16.58
CA ALA A 199 13.05 10.00 -17.02
C ALA A 199 11.88 10.99 -16.91
N HIS A 200 10.71 10.56 -16.39
CA HIS A 200 9.51 11.38 -16.24
C HIS A 200 9.80 12.77 -15.66
N ARG A 201 9.29 13.83 -16.30
CA ARG A 201 9.58 15.24 -15.98
C ARG A 201 8.60 15.76 -14.92
N GLY A 202 8.83 15.40 -13.66
CA GLY A 202 8.09 15.88 -12.47
C GLY A 202 6.57 15.63 -12.43
N GLY A 203 5.97 15.80 -11.25
CA GLY A 203 4.51 15.65 -11.08
C GLY A 203 4.00 14.20 -11.18
N PRO A 204 2.67 14.00 -11.05
CA PRO A 204 2.10 12.67 -10.94
C PRO A 204 2.35 11.80 -12.17
N ALA A 205 2.60 10.52 -11.93
CA ALA A 205 2.76 9.52 -12.98
C ALA A 205 2.15 8.19 -12.58
N ARG A 206 1.34 7.61 -13.48
CA ARG A 206 0.84 6.24 -13.43
C ARG A 206 1.73 5.34 -14.27
N ILE A 207 2.31 4.33 -13.64
CA ILE A 207 3.15 3.34 -14.31
C ILE A 207 2.41 2.00 -14.28
N ILE A 208 1.88 1.63 -15.44
CA ILE A 208 1.22 0.34 -15.64
C ILE A 208 2.29 -0.67 -15.99
N ALA A 209 2.56 -1.59 -15.07
CA ALA A 209 3.71 -2.45 -15.13
C ALA A 209 3.29 -3.92 -14.95
N PRO A 210 3.01 -4.65 -16.03
CA PRO A 210 2.63 -6.06 -16.00
C PRO A 210 3.61 -6.93 -15.20
N ALA A 211 3.17 -8.11 -14.77
CA ALA A 211 4.04 -9.09 -14.13
C ALA A 211 5.34 -9.29 -14.95
N GLY A 212 6.50 -9.24 -14.28
CA GLY A 212 7.80 -9.46 -14.94
C GLY A 212 8.31 -8.31 -15.81
N SER A 213 7.65 -7.14 -15.83
CA SER A 213 8.06 -5.97 -16.63
C SER A 213 9.17 -5.12 -16.02
N GLY A 214 9.54 -5.38 -14.76
CA GLY A 214 10.59 -4.63 -14.07
C GLY A 214 10.09 -3.50 -13.16
N LYS A 215 8.85 -3.55 -12.64
CA LYS A 215 8.29 -2.65 -11.60
C LYS A 215 9.34 -2.11 -10.61
N THR A 216 9.92 -3.01 -9.81
CA THR A 216 10.89 -2.67 -8.77
C THR A 216 12.16 -2.02 -9.35
N ARG A 217 12.59 -2.42 -10.56
CA ARG A 217 13.75 -1.81 -11.23
C ARG A 217 13.47 -0.37 -11.62
N VAL A 218 12.31 -0.10 -12.21
CA VAL A 218 11.87 1.27 -12.56
C VAL A 218 11.76 2.13 -11.31
N LEU A 219 11.14 1.63 -10.24
CA LEU A 219 11.04 2.36 -8.96
C LEU A 219 12.41 2.71 -8.37
N THR A 220 13.33 1.73 -8.28
CA THR A 220 14.65 1.98 -7.68
C THR A 220 15.52 2.88 -8.53
N GLU A 221 15.45 2.75 -9.86
CA GLU A 221 16.17 3.65 -10.77
C GLU A 221 15.57 5.06 -10.79
N ARG A 222 14.25 5.20 -10.67
CA ARG A 222 13.59 6.51 -10.51
C ARG A 222 14.04 7.19 -9.22
N LEU A 223 14.02 6.45 -8.10
CA LEU A 223 14.50 6.92 -6.81
C LEU A 223 15.96 7.38 -6.90
N ARG A 224 16.84 6.56 -7.52
CA ARG A 224 18.24 6.91 -7.75
C ARG A 224 18.37 8.17 -8.62
N HIS A 225 17.64 8.23 -9.74
CA HIS A 225 17.70 9.35 -10.67
C HIS A 225 17.29 10.67 -10.00
N LEU A 226 16.20 10.68 -9.23
CA LEU A 226 15.76 11.87 -8.50
C LEU A 226 16.80 12.36 -7.50
N LEU A 227 17.42 11.45 -6.74
CA LEU A 227 18.38 11.82 -5.69
C LEU A 227 19.78 12.17 -6.23
N ALA A 228 20.30 11.38 -7.16
CA ALA A 228 21.68 11.47 -7.61
C ALA A 228 21.85 12.38 -8.83
N ASP A 229 20.92 12.31 -9.77
CA ASP A 229 21.06 12.99 -11.07
C ASP A 229 20.30 14.33 -11.08
N ARG A 230 19.10 14.36 -10.49
CA ARG A 230 18.25 15.56 -10.41
C ARG A 230 18.46 16.37 -9.13
N GLY A 231 19.16 15.82 -8.13
CA GLY A 231 19.47 16.52 -6.89
C GLY A 231 18.24 16.93 -6.06
N HIS A 232 17.19 16.09 -6.04
CA HIS A 232 16.08 16.28 -5.09
C HIS A 232 16.56 16.10 -3.65
N GLU A 233 15.92 16.86 -2.75
CA GLU A 233 16.19 16.76 -1.32
C GLU A 233 15.68 15.42 -0.78
N ARG A 234 16.59 14.66 -0.16
CA ARG A 234 16.30 13.32 0.39
C ARG A 234 15.14 13.35 1.39
N ASP A 235 15.07 14.40 2.19
CA ASP A 235 14.05 14.57 3.22
C ASP A 235 12.67 14.94 2.67
N LEU A 236 12.55 15.26 1.37
CA LEU A 236 11.27 15.57 0.71
C LEU A 236 10.73 14.38 -0.11
N LEU A 237 11.53 13.34 -0.31
CA LEU A 237 11.23 12.19 -1.16
C LEU A 237 11.05 10.92 -0.31
N LEU A 238 9.94 10.20 -0.53
CA LEU A 238 9.65 8.94 0.14
C LEU A 238 9.25 7.85 -0.87
N ALA A 239 9.94 6.71 -0.83
CA ALA A 239 9.47 5.50 -1.48
C ALA A 239 8.64 4.66 -0.51
N VAL A 240 7.45 4.27 -0.95
CA VAL A 240 6.46 3.52 -0.21
C VAL A 240 6.39 2.10 -0.76
N ALA A 241 6.83 1.15 0.04
CA ALA A 241 6.81 -0.27 -0.27
C ALA A 241 5.55 -0.94 0.31
N TYR A 242 4.99 -1.90 -0.40
CA TYR A 242 3.80 -2.62 0.08
C TYR A 242 4.07 -3.49 1.32
N ASN A 243 5.26 -4.10 1.39
CA ASN A 243 5.63 -4.95 2.52
C ASN A 243 7.11 -4.78 2.91
N ARG A 244 7.48 -5.36 4.05
CA ARG A 244 8.84 -5.27 4.60
C ARG A 244 9.90 -5.87 3.67
N LYS A 245 9.60 -6.96 2.98
CA LYS A 245 10.53 -7.60 2.05
C LYS A 245 10.83 -6.67 0.86
N ALA A 246 9.80 -6.05 0.28
CA ALA A 246 9.94 -5.07 -0.79
C ALA A 246 10.73 -3.84 -0.32
N GLN A 247 10.48 -3.37 0.91
CA GLN A 247 11.25 -2.29 1.53
C GLN A 247 12.74 -2.63 1.65
N GLU A 248 13.07 -3.82 2.17
CA GLU A 248 14.45 -4.31 2.30
C GLU A 248 15.12 -4.47 0.92
N GLU A 249 14.39 -4.95 -0.08
CA GLU A 249 14.89 -5.10 -1.45
C GLU A 249 15.19 -3.75 -2.11
N MET A 250 14.28 -2.78 -2.02
CA MET A 250 14.50 -1.43 -2.56
C MET A 250 15.67 -0.73 -1.84
N ALA A 251 15.78 -0.89 -0.52
CA ALA A 251 16.88 -0.34 0.26
C ALA A 251 18.23 -0.94 -0.16
N GLY A 252 18.29 -2.26 -0.37
CA GLY A 252 19.50 -2.92 -0.86
C GLY A 252 19.96 -2.37 -2.22
N ARG A 253 19.02 -2.12 -3.14
CA ARG A 253 19.30 -1.58 -4.48
C ARG A 253 19.69 -0.09 -4.49
N THR A 254 19.40 0.64 -3.42
CA THR A 254 19.66 2.09 -3.30
C THR A 254 20.66 2.42 -2.19
N THR A 255 21.50 1.44 -1.85
CA THR A 255 22.53 1.56 -0.82
C THR A 255 23.44 2.77 -1.10
N GLY A 256 23.71 3.57 -0.08
CA GLY A 256 24.56 4.77 -0.16
C GLY A 256 23.86 6.06 -0.59
N LEU A 257 22.62 5.98 -1.09
CA LEU A 257 21.86 7.17 -1.48
C LEU A 257 21.17 7.87 -0.29
N GLY A 258 21.02 7.17 0.84
CA GLY A 258 20.27 7.68 2.00
C GLY A 258 18.78 7.86 1.72
N ALA A 259 18.23 7.05 0.82
CA ALA A 259 16.82 7.12 0.44
C ALA A 259 15.89 6.75 1.62
N ARG A 260 14.79 7.49 1.76
CA ARG A 260 13.71 7.16 2.70
C ARG A 260 12.80 6.13 2.04
N ILE A 261 12.75 4.93 2.61
CA ILE A 261 11.94 3.81 2.10
C ILE A 261 11.19 3.17 3.26
N GLN A 262 9.87 3.15 3.19
CA GLN A 262 9.00 2.68 4.29
C GLN A 262 7.79 1.93 3.77
N THR A 263 7.18 1.11 4.62
CA THR A 263 5.81 0.62 4.35
C THR A 263 4.77 1.64 4.76
N LEU A 264 3.55 1.55 4.23
CA LEU A 264 2.44 2.44 4.62
C LEU A 264 2.15 2.40 6.12
N ASN A 265 2.13 1.19 6.70
CA ASN A 265 1.97 1.00 8.14
C ASN A 265 3.11 1.64 8.95
N ALA A 266 4.35 1.56 8.47
CA ALA A 266 5.49 2.20 9.13
C ALA A 266 5.39 3.74 9.04
N LEU A 267 4.95 4.26 7.90
CA LEU A 267 4.67 5.69 7.71
C LEU A 267 3.57 6.17 8.67
N GLY A 268 2.43 5.47 8.73
CA GLY A 268 1.33 5.78 9.63
C GLY A 268 1.76 5.77 11.11
N TYR A 269 2.49 4.74 11.51
CA TYR A 269 3.09 4.66 12.85
C TYR A 269 4.03 5.84 13.17
N GLU A 270 4.84 6.24 12.20
CA GLU A 270 5.76 7.37 12.35
C GLU A 270 5.02 8.71 12.47
N LEU A 271 3.99 8.94 11.65
CA LEU A 271 3.16 10.14 11.70
C LEU A 271 2.50 10.30 13.07
N ILE A 272 1.90 9.22 13.59
CA ILE A 272 1.29 9.21 14.93
C ILE A 272 2.34 9.49 16.00
N GLY A 273 3.52 8.87 15.89
CA GLY A 273 4.61 9.07 16.83
C GLY A 273 5.17 10.50 16.83
N ARG A 274 5.27 11.13 15.66
CA ARG A 274 5.71 12.52 15.50
C ARG A 274 4.67 13.51 16.04
N HIS A 275 3.39 13.28 15.76
CA HIS A 275 2.31 14.11 16.29
C HIS A 275 2.23 14.03 17.82
N ALA A 276 2.32 12.82 18.39
CA ALA A 276 2.24 12.60 19.83
C ALA A 276 3.54 12.92 20.59
N GLY A 277 4.66 13.15 19.89
CA GLY A 277 6.00 13.32 20.50
C GLY A 277 6.57 12.04 21.13
N ARG A 278 5.91 10.88 20.96
CA ARG A 278 6.36 9.58 21.46
C ARG A 278 5.82 8.46 20.60
N ARG A 279 6.57 7.37 20.53
CA ARG A 279 6.15 6.16 19.80
C ARG A 279 5.06 5.39 20.58
N PRO A 280 3.91 5.07 19.96
CA PRO A 280 2.87 4.29 20.60
C PRO A 280 3.24 2.80 20.68
N GLN A 281 2.60 2.07 21.60
CA GLN A 281 2.81 0.64 21.76
C GLN A 281 1.91 -0.14 20.77
N MET A 282 2.49 -1.15 20.11
CA MET A 282 1.75 -2.03 19.20
C MET A 282 1.09 -3.20 19.94
N LEU A 283 -0.15 -3.50 19.55
CA LEU A 283 -0.90 -4.66 20.00
C LEU A 283 -0.68 -5.84 19.06
N ASP A 284 -0.64 -7.05 19.63
CA ASP A 284 -0.72 -8.29 18.85
C ASP A 284 -2.20 -8.72 18.67
N GLU A 285 -2.43 -9.72 17.82
CA GLU A 285 -3.79 -10.20 17.53
C GLU A 285 -4.53 -10.71 18.78
N ARG A 286 -3.82 -11.28 19.76
CA ARG A 286 -4.42 -11.78 21.00
C ARG A 286 -4.93 -10.64 21.86
N GLU A 287 -4.17 -9.55 21.93
CA GLU A 287 -4.55 -8.32 22.60
C GLU A 287 -5.74 -7.66 21.93
N VAL A 288 -5.73 -7.56 20.60
CA VAL A 288 -6.85 -7.02 19.81
C VAL A 288 -8.13 -7.78 20.14
N ARG A 289 -8.08 -9.13 20.07
CA ARG A 289 -9.23 -9.98 20.42
C ARG A 289 -9.72 -9.73 21.84
N ARG A 290 -8.82 -9.69 22.82
CA ARG A 290 -9.17 -9.49 24.23
C ARG A 290 -9.80 -8.13 24.51
N ARG A 291 -9.41 -7.10 23.75
CA ARG A 291 -9.94 -5.74 23.89
C ARG A 291 -11.24 -5.53 23.12
N LEU A 292 -11.42 -6.21 21.99
CA LEU A 292 -12.64 -6.10 21.18
C LEU A 292 -13.79 -6.93 21.77
N GLU A 293 -13.52 -8.16 22.22
CA GLU A 293 -14.53 -9.11 22.71
C GLU A 293 -15.51 -8.54 23.77
N PRO A 294 -15.08 -7.74 24.77
CA PRO A 294 -15.99 -7.15 25.76
C PRO A 294 -17.04 -6.20 25.18
N HIS A 295 -16.83 -5.69 23.96
CA HIS A 295 -17.75 -4.77 23.27
C HIS A 295 -18.72 -5.50 22.34
N LEU A 296 -18.53 -6.81 22.13
CA LEU A 296 -19.33 -7.63 21.23
C LEU A 296 -20.47 -8.34 21.95
N PRO A 297 -21.53 -8.76 21.23
CA PRO A 297 -22.52 -9.66 21.82
C PRO A 297 -21.89 -11.01 22.19
N LYS A 298 -22.63 -11.79 22.98
CA LYS A 298 -22.19 -13.12 23.39
C LYS A 298 -21.90 -14.00 22.16
N LEU A 299 -20.63 -14.32 21.97
CA LEU A 299 -20.16 -15.09 20.82
C LEU A 299 -20.69 -16.53 20.85
N GLN A 300 -21.22 -16.98 19.71
CA GLN A 300 -21.66 -18.36 19.54
C GLN A 300 -20.50 -19.23 19.04
N HIS A 301 -19.98 -20.07 19.92
CA HIS A 301 -18.93 -21.01 19.55
C HIS A 301 -19.50 -22.18 18.73
N ARG A 302 -19.19 -22.19 17.43
CA ARG A 302 -19.44 -23.32 16.53
C ARG A 302 -18.18 -24.16 16.39
N LEU A 303 -18.34 -25.47 16.22
CA LEU A 303 -17.23 -26.40 16.04
C LEU A 303 -16.41 -26.02 14.80
N ASN A 304 -15.09 -25.86 14.98
CA ASN A 304 -14.12 -25.53 13.91
C ASN A 304 -14.30 -24.15 13.27
N THR A 305 -15.00 -23.22 13.92
CA THR A 305 -15.11 -21.83 13.48
C THR A 305 -14.49 -20.93 14.52
N ASP A 306 -13.74 -19.92 14.07
CA ASP A 306 -13.31 -18.83 14.94
C ASP A 306 -14.44 -17.79 14.99
N PRO A 307 -15.15 -17.66 16.13
CA PRO A 307 -16.30 -16.76 16.22
C PRO A 307 -15.91 -15.28 16.16
N MET A 308 -14.64 -14.94 16.35
CA MET A 308 -14.14 -13.56 16.26
C MET A 308 -13.73 -13.17 14.83
N ALA A 309 -13.50 -14.14 13.94
CA ALA A 309 -12.98 -13.84 12.61
C ALA A 309 -13.86 -12.86 11.81
N PRO A 310 -15.20 -13.00 11.76
CA PRO A 310 -16.06 -12.04 11.06
C PRO A 310 -15.97 -10.62 11.63
N TYR A 311 -15.83 -10.49 12.95
CA TYR A 311 -15.72 -9.18 13.61
C TYR A 311 -14.38 -8.50 13.32
N LEU A 312 -13.28 -9.26 13.29
CA LEU A 312 -11.95 -8.73 12.94
C LEU A 312 -11.90 -8.30 11.47
N GLU A 313 -12.49 -9.11 10.58
CA GLU A 313 -12.61 -8.77 9.16
C GLU A 313 -13.47 -7.53 8.95
N GLY A 314 -14.67 -7.49 9.56
CA GLY A 314 -15.54 -6.31 9.50
C GLY A 314 -14.88 -5.04 10.06
N LEU A 315 -14.16 -5.15 11.19
CA LEU A 315 -13.41 -4.02 11.74
C LEU A 315 -12.32 -3.51 10.78
N SER A 316 -11.64 -4.40 10.06
CA SER A 316 -10.66 -4.01 9.04
C SER A 316 -11.34 -3.34 7.85
N VAL A 317 -12.46 -3.88 7.36
CA VAL A 317 -13.25 -3.29 6.26
C VAL A 317 -13.75 -1.88 6.61
N ILE A 318 -14.23 -1.66 7.83
CA ILE A 318 -14.66 -0.32 8.30
C ILE A 318 -13.49 0.66 8.24
N ARG A 319 -12.33 0.28 8.81
CA ARG A 319 -11.18 1.19 8.97
C ARG A 319 -10.40 1.40 7.68
N LEU A 320 -10.02 0.33 6.99
CA LEU A 320 -9.19 0.39 5.79
C LEU A 320 -10.01 0.59 4.51
N GLY A 321 -11.25 0.11 4.51
CA GLY A 321 -12.21 0.33 3.42
C GLY A 321 -12.94 1.66 3.50
N LEU A 322 -12.79 2.42 4.59
CA LEU A 322 -13.55 3.66 4.85
C LEU A 322 -15.05 3.44 4.68
N ARG A 323 -15.57 2.36 5.29
CA ARG A 323 -16.97 1.96 5.16
C ARG A 323 -17.73 2.23 6.44
N ASP A 324 -18.99 2.61 6.29
CA ASP A 324 -19.89 2.86 7.40
C ASP A 324 -20.05 1.59 8.27
N PRO A 325 -19.88 1.68 9.60
CA PRO A 325 -20.02 0.53 10.49
C PRO A 325 -21.37 -0.19 10.41
N ASP A 326 -22.47 0.55 10.21
CA ASP A 326 -23.82 -0.03 10.13
C ASP A 326 -23.99 -0.80 8.82
N GLU A 327 -23.45 -0.31 7.71
CA GLU A 327 -23.46 -1.03 6.43
C GLU A 327 -22.65 -2.34 6.50
N VAL A 328 -21.45 -2.28 7.09
CA VAL A 328 -20.59 -3.46 7.20
C VAL A 328 -21.23 -4.52 8.12
N GLU A 329 -21.87 -4.11 9.21
CA GLU A 329 -22.60 -5.04 10.09
C GLU A 329 -23.75 -5.75 9.36
N LEU A 330 -24.48 -5.06 8.48
CA LEU A 330 -25.58 -5.65 7.71
C LEU A 330 -25.11 -6.69 6.68
N GLU A 331 -23.92 -6.51 6.12
CA GLU A 331 -23.33 -7.41 5.12
C GLU A 331 -22.53 -8.56 5.74
N ALA A 332 -21.94 -8.35 6.92
CA ALA A 332 -21.09 -9.31 7.59
C ALA A 332 -21.87 -10.21 8.57
N ASP A 333 -21.35 -11.42 8.85
CA ASP A 333 -21.84 -12.27 9.94
C ASP A 333 -21.29 -11.78 11.30
N ALA A 334 -21.46 -10.49 11.60
CA ALA A 334 -20.84 -9.78 12.73
C ALA A 334 -21.81 -8.84 13.46
N PRO A 335 -22.92 -9.35 14.05
CA PRO A 335 -23.94 -8.52 14.71
C PRO A 335 -23.37 -7.74 15.90
N GLY A 336 -23.79 -6.49 16.09
CA GLY A 336 -23.31 -5.59 17.14
C GLY A 336 -21.90 -5.04 16.93
N LEU A 337 -21.27 -5.29 15.78
CA LEU A 337 -19.97 -4.73 15.44
C LEU A 337 -20.01 -3.20 15.37
N ALA A 338 -21.04 -2.61 14.76
CA ALA A 338 -21.15 -1.16 14.57
C ALA A 338 -21.09 -0.41 15.90
N ALA A 339 -21.87 -0.90 16.88
CA ALA A 339 -21.88 -0.36 18.25
C ALA A 339 -20.54 -0.58 19.00
N ALA A 340 -19.75 -1.59 18.62
CA ALA A 340 -18.50 -1.94 19.27
C ALA A 340 -17.30 -1.09 18.79
N VAL A 341 -17.31 -0.60 17.54
CA VAL A 341 -16.17 0.12 16.94
C VAL A 341 -15.77 1.35 17.75
N GLY A 342 -16.73 2.20 18.10
CA GLY A 342 -16.48 3.45 18.82
C GLY A 342 -15.78 3.23 20.17
N PRO A 343 -16.39 2.48 21.11
CA PRO A 343 -15.80 2.17 22.40
C PRO A 343 -14.44 1.47 22.31
N TYR A 344 -14.27 0.55 21.35
CA TYR A 344 -13.01 -0.14 21.11
C TYR A 344 -11.89 0.85 20.75
N ARG A 345 -12.12 1.70 19.73
CA ARG A 345 -11.13 2.68 19.26
C ARG A 345 -10.84 3.75 20.30
N GLU A 346 -11.85 4.19 21.07
CA GLU A 346 -11.62 5.11 22.19
C GLU A 346 -10.74 4.48 23.28
N GLY A 347 -10.91 3.18 23.55
CA GLY A 347 -10.00 2.43 24.41
C GLY A 347 -8.56 2.43 23.92
N LEU A 348 -8.33 2.28 22.60
CA LEU A 348 -6.99 2.34 22.01
C LEU A 348 -6.35 3.72 22.21
N ARG A 349 -7.09 4.79 21.93
CA ARG A 349 -6.61 6.18 22.10
C ARG A 349 -6.27 6.50 23.55
N ARG A 350 -7.16 6.18 24.48
CA ARG A 350 -6.98 6.41 25.93
C ARG A 350 -5.72 5.74 26.47
N ASP A 351 -5.47 4.50 26.04
CA ASP A 351 -4.30 3.73 26.49
C ASP A 351 -3.04 4.02 25.64
N ALA A 352 -3.18 4.85 24.59
CA ALA A 352 -2.13 5.19 23.62
C ALA A 352 -1.42 3.97 23.02
N VAL A 353 -2.24 3.00 22.62
CA VAL A 353 -1.85 1.78 21.95
C VAL A 353 -2.43 1.73 20.54
N LEU A 354 -1.79 1.01 19.64
CA LEU A 354 -2.25 0.83 18.26
C LEU A 354 -2.27 -0.65 17.90
N ASP A 355 -3.30 -1.08 17.17
CA ASP A 355 -3.21 -2.29 16.37
C ASP A 355 -2.70 -1.95 14.95
N PHE A 356 -2.68 -2.95 14.06
CA PHE A 356 -2.12 -2.80 12.72
C PHE A 356 -2.88 -1.79 11.85
N ASP A 357 -4.21 -1.89 11.74
CA ASP A 357 -4.96 -0.97 10.87
C ASP A 357 -5.09 0.43 11.49
N GLU A 358 -5.04 0.53 12.83
CA GLU A 358 -5.07 1.82 13.53
C GLU A 358 -3.88 2.70 13.13
N GLN A 359 -2.76 2.12 12.70
CA GLN A 359 -1.63 2.87 12.15
C GLN A 359 -2.02 3.72 10.94
N ILE A 360 -2.96 3.26 10.12
CA ILE A 360 -3.41 3.96 8.90
C ILE A 360 -4.53 4.91 9.24
N ILE A 361 -5.62 4.41 9.82
CA ILE A 361 -6.83 5.24 10.02
C ILE A 361 -6.59 6.36 11.02
N HIS A 362 -5.78 6.14 12.06
CA HIS A 362 -5.46 7.21 13.01
C HIS A 362 -4.51 8.25 12.38
N ALA A 363 -3.58 7.85 11.51
CA ALA A 363 -2.76 8.80 10.78
C ALA A 363 -3.60 9.69 9.85
N VAL A 364 -4.59 9.12 9.16
CA VAL A 364 -5.58 9.87 8.37
C VAL A 364 -6.34 10.86 9.24
N GLU A 365 -6.88 10.42 10.39
CA GLU A 365 -7.59 11.30 11.34
C GLU A 365 -6.71 12.46 11.83
N LEU A 366 -5.42 12.22 12.12
CA LEU A 366 -4.49 13.27 12.55
C LEU A 366 -4.22 14.29 11.43
N LEU A 367 -4.03 13.83 10.20
CA LEU A 367 -3.85 14.71 9.05
C LEU A 367 -5.12 15.51 8.73
N LEU A 368 -6.31 14.97 9.00
CA LEU A 368 -7.56 15.71 8.83
C LEU A 368 -7.74 16.75 9.94
N SER A 369 -7.62 16.34 11.19
CA SER A 369 -7.96 17.15 12.37
C SER A 369 -6.92 18.20 12.76
N ASP A 370 -5.65 18.05 12.37
CA ASP A 370 -4.60 19.06 12.58
C ASP A 370 -4.02 19.51 11.23
N GLY A 371 -4.59 20.60 10.68
CA GLY A 371 -4.15 21.15 9.40
C GLY A 371 -2.70 21.66 9.41
N GLU A 372 -2.20 22.14 10.54
CA GLU A 372 -0.81 22.60 10.64
C GLU A 372 0.15 21.41 10.63
N PHE A 373 -0.20 20.32 11.31
CA PHE A 373 0.53 19.06 11.20
C PHE A 373 0.49 18.53 9.78
N ARG A 374 -0.68 18.48 9.14
CA ARG A 374 -0.82 18.07 7.73
C ARG A 374 0.11 18.87 6.83
N ARG A 375 0.11 20.21 6.91
CA ARG A 375 0.99 21.07 6.10
C ARG A 375 2.48 20.76 6.31
N ARG A 376 2.91 20.54 7.57
CA ARG A 376 4.29 20.14 7.87
C ARG A 376 4.64 18.78 7.25
N GLU A 377 3.70 17.84 7.27
CA GLU A 377 3.88 16.51 6.73
C GLU A 377 3.85 16.47 5.20
N GLN A 378 3.00 17.27 4.56
CA GLN A 378 3.00 17.50 3.11
C GLN A 378 4.35 18.05 2.64
N ASN A 379 4.89 19.03 3.36
CA ASN A 379 6.21 19.57 3.07
C ASN A 379 7.35 18.54 3.24
N ARG A 380 7.17 17.49 4.04
CA ARG A 380 8.16 16.40 4.22
C ARG A 380 8.00 15.24 3.24
N HIS A 381 6.88 15.19 2.51
CA HIS A 381 6.53 14.06 1.65
C HIS A 381 6.07 14.56 0.28
N ARG A 382 6.80 15.54 -0.27
CA ARG A 382 6.47 16.21 -1.54
C ARG A 382 6.47 15.24 -2.71
N HIS A 383 7.44 14.32 -2.75
CA HIS A 383 7.53 13.32 -3.81
C HIS A 383 7.32 11.92 -3.24
N LEU A 384 6.28 11.23 -3.71
CA LEU A 384 5.95 9.87 -3.29
C LEU A 384 6.17 8.88 -4.44
N LEU A 385 6.98 7.85 -4.23
CA LEU A 385 7.12 6.73 -5.15
C LEU A 385 6.40 5.53 -4.53
N VAL A 386 5.30 5.07 -5.10
CA VAL A 386 4.42 4.07 -4.47
C VAL A 386 4.44 2.78 -5.27
N ASP A 387 4.87 1.70 -4.62
CA ASP A 387 4.85 0.33 -5.19
C ASP A 387 3.51 -0.37 -4.93
N GLU A 388 3.19 -1.36 -5.78
CA GLU A 388 1.97 -2.17 -5.76
C GLU A 388 0.69 -1.37 -5.50
N PHE A 389 0.51 -0.30 -6.28
CA PHE A 389 -0.62 0.63 -6.13
C PHE A 389 -1.99 -0.06 -6.21
N GLN A 390 -2.08 -1.21 -6.89
CA GLN A 390 -3.31 -2.00 -7.01
C GLN A 390 -3.76 -2.64 -5.67
N ASP A 391 -2.83 -2.86 -4.73
CA ASP A 391 -3.11 -3.53 -3.47
C ASP A 391 -3.48 -2.55 -2.35
N LEU A 392 -3.58 -1.26 -2.68
CA LEU A 392 -3.98 -0.22 -1.75
C LEU A 392 -5.49 -0.27 -1.49
N THR A 393 -5.87 0.03 -0.26
CA THR A 393 -7.27 0.19 0.17
C THR A 393 -7.67 1.68 0.16
N PRO A 394 -8.97 2.03 0.25
CA PRO A 394 -9.44 3.41 0.34
C PRO A 394 -8.67 4.28 1.35
N ALA A 395 -8.46 3.79 2.58
CA ALA A 395 -7.73 4.53 3.61
C ALA A 395 -6.26 4.78 3.25
N HIS A 396 -5.60 3.82 2.59
CA HIS A 396 -4.23 3.98 2.11
C HIS A 396 -4.12 5.06 1.03
N VAL A 397 -5.05 5.06 0.07
CA VAL A 397 -5.09 6.08 -1.00
C VAL A 397 -5.38 7.47 -0.41
N LEU A 398 -6.33 7.57 0.52
CA LEU A 398 -6.62 8.82 1.22
C LEU A 398 -5.40 9.34 1.99
N LEU A 399 -4.69 8.47 2.72
CA LEU A 399 -3.45 8.84 3.41
C LEU A 399 -2.40 9.40 2.43
N LEU A 400 -2.16 8.72 1.31
CA LEU A 400 -1.22 9.17 0.29
C LEU A 400 -1.63 10.52 -0.31
N ARG A 401 -2.92 10.72 -0.61
CA ARG A 401 -3.42 11.99 -1.14
C ARG A 401 -3.30 13.14 -0.16
N LEU A 402 -3.60 12.93 1.12
CA LEU A 402 -3.45 13.96 2.15
C LEU A 402 -1.99 14.41 2.29
N LEU A 403 -1.04 13.50 2.10
CA LEU A 403 0.40 13.79 2.13
C LEU A 403 0.92 14.41 0.83
N ALA A 404 0.44 13.96 -0.33
CA ALA A 404 0.90 14.45 -1.63
C ALA A 404 0.31 15.82 -2.00
N ALA A 405 -0.87 16.15 -1.46
CA ALA A 405 -1.41 17.49 -1.58
C ALA A 405 -0.41 18.53 -1.03
N PRO A 406 -0.36 19.76 -1.56
CA PRO A 406 -1.22 20.30 -2.61
C PRO A 406 -0.72 20.03 -4.05
N THR A 407 0.46 19.41 -4.23
CA THR A 407 1.12 19.24 -5.55
C THR A 407 0.72 17.97 -6.28
N TYR A 408 0.41 16.91 -5.54
CA TYR A 408 0.11 15.57 -6.05
C TYR A 408 1.24 14.90 -6.83
N ASP A 409 2.51 15.16 -6.48
CA ASP A 409 3.65 14.48 -7.09
C ASP A 409 3.78 13.03 -6.57
N VAL A 410 2.98 12.15 -7.18
CA VAL A 410 2.93 10.72 -6.89
C VAL A 410 3.31 9.91 -8.14
N PHE A 411 4.38 9.16 -8.02
CA PHE A 411 4.83 8.16 -8.99
C PHE A 411 4.30 6.78 -8.55
N GLY A 412 3.11 6.41 -9.03
CA GLY A 412 2.42 5.18 -8.65
C GLY A 412 2.69 4.05 -9.64
N VAL A 413 3.23 2.94 -9.16
CA VAL A 413 3.54 1.75 -9.97
C VAL A 413 2.63 0.61 -9.55
N GLY A 414 2.02 -0.06 -10.53
CA GLY A 414 1.14 -1.18 -10.24
C GLY A 414 0.69 -1.96 -11.47
N ASP A 415 -0.10 -3.00 -11.21
CA ASP A 415 -0.73 -3.83 -12.22
C ASP A 415 -2.14 -4.20 -11.77
N ASP A 416 -3.17 -3.66 -12.43
CA ASP A 416 -4.57 -3.95 -12.14
C ASP A 416 -4.93 -5.43 -12.27
N ASP A 417 -4.18 -6.23 -13.04
CA ASP A 417 -4.38 -7.68 -13.12
C ASP A 417 -3.88 -8.45 -11.89
N GLN A 418 -3.13 -7.80 -11.00
CA GLN A 418 -2.52 -8.43 -9.83
C GLN A 418 -3.27 -8.14 -8.53
N VAL A 419 -4.49 -7.59 -8.59
CA VAL A 419 -5.30 -7.35 -7.38
C VAL A 419 -5.78 -8.68 -6.81
N ILE A 420 -5.18 -9.12 -5.71
CA ILE A 420 -5.53 -10.37 -5.01
C ILE A 420 -6.07 -10.14 -3.58
N TYR A 421 -6.01 -8.90 -3.08
CA TYR A 421 -6.45 -8.51 -1.73
C TYR A 421 -7.81 -7.80 -1.71
N GLY A 422 -8.68 -8.06 -2.70
CA GLY A 422 -9.99 -7.39 -2.81
C GLY A 422 -10.90 -7.55 -1.58
N HIS A 423 -10.77 -8.65 -0.84
CA HIS A 423 -11.50 -8.89 0.41
C HIS A 423 -11.15 -7.87 1.52
N ALA A 424 -9.96 -7.26 1.47
CA ALA A 424 -9.52 -6.21 2.39
C ALA A 424 -9.83 -4.78 1.86
N GLY A 425 -10.60 -4.67 0.77
CA GLY A 425 -10.93 -3.40 0.13
C GLY A 425 -9.92 -2.90 -0.90
N ALA A 426 -8.91 -3.70 -1.26
CA ALA A 426 -8.02 -3.36 -2.38
C ALA A 426 -8.79 -3.34 -3.71
N SER A 427 -8.49 -2.40 -4.59
CA SER A 427 -9.28 -2.23 -5.82
C SER A 427 -8.44 -1.81 -7.03
N PRO A 428 -8.65 -2.44 -8.21
CA PRO A 428 -8.00 -2.01 -9.45
C PRO A 428 -8.45 -0.61 -9.88
N GLN A 429 -9.59 -0.13 -9.35
CA GLN A 429 -10.16 1.18 -9.66
C GLN A 429 -9.21 2.34 -9.33
N PHE A 430 -8.32 2.17 -8.36
CA PHE A 430 -7.32 3.19 -8.03
C PHE A 430 -6.28 3.40 -9.12
N LEU A 431 -5.91 2.34 -9.85
CA LEU A 431 -5.09 2.46 -11.05
C LEU A 431 -5.90 2.97 -12.24
N LEU A 432 -7.12 2.45 -12.44
CA LEU A 432 -7.98 2.86 -13.56
C LEU A 432 -8.30 4.36 -13.53
N ARG A 433 -8.62 4.90 -12.34
CA ARG A 433 -9.00 6.29 -12.09
C ARG A 433 -7.86 7.13 -11.52
N PHE A 434 -6.60 6.74 -11.74
CA PHE A 434 -5.43 7.42 -11.18
C PHE A 434 -5.38 8.92 -11.51
N ALA A 435 -5.79 9.32 -12.72
CA ALA A 435 -5.82 10.73 -13.13
C ALA A 435 -6.85 11.58 -12.34
N GLU A 436 -7.91 10.95 -11.82
CA GLU A 436 -8.85 11.59 -10.89
C GLU A 436 -8.28 11.66 -9.47
N LEU A 437 -7.43 10.69 -9.11
CA LEU A 437 -6.72 10.68 -7.84
C LEU A 437 -5.59 11.73 -7.79
N PHE A 438 -4.89 11.92 -8.90
CA PHE A 438 -3.76 12.82 -9.01
C PHE A 438 -3.87 13.64 -10.31
N PRO A 439 -4.49 14.83 -10.25
CA PRO A 439 -4.75 15.64 -11.44
C PRO A 439 -3.47 16.03 -12.18
N GLY A 440 -3.45 15.81 -13.50
CA GLY A 440 -2.26 16.02 -14.35
C GLY A 440 -1.35 14.79 -14.47
N ALA A 441 -1.81 13.61 -14.03
CA ALA A 441 -1.00 12.40 -14.11
C ALA A 441 -0.63 12.02 -15.55
N HIS A 442 0.66 11.76 -15.76
CA HIS A 442 1.17 11.15 -16.98
C HIS A 442 1.10 9.64 -16.92
N GLU A 443 0.99 8.98 -18.07
CA GLU A 443 0.90 7.52 -18.14
C GLU A 443 2.13 6.93 -18.82
N HIS A 444 2.69 5.91 -18.18
CA HIS A 444 3.79 5.10 -18.73
C HIS A 444 3.39 3.63 -18.66
N ALA A 445 3.39 2.94 -19.79
CA ALA A 445 3.13 1.51 -19.84
C ALA A 445 4.44 0.75 -20.07
N LEU A 446 4.72 -0.24 -19.23
CA LEU A 446 5.79 -1.21 -19.48
C LEU A 446 5.21 -2.38 -20.24
N GLU A 447 5.76 -2.72 -21.40
CA GLU A 447 5.12 -3.68 -22.31
C GLU A 447 5.85 -5.03 -22.37
N VAL A 448 7.11 -5.05 -21.92
CA VAL A 448 7.99 -6.21 -22.10
C VAL A 448 8.13 -7.00 -20.81
N ASN A 449 7.77 -8.27 -20.83
CA ASN A 449 8.02 -9.24 -19.76
C ASN A 449 9.40 -9.89 -19.94
N TYR A 450 10.27 -9.70 -18.95
CA TYR A 450 11.64 -10.24 -18.92
C TYR A 450 11.77 -11.52 -18.10
N ARG A 451 10.67 -11.99 -17.48
CA ARG A 451 10.69 -13.11 -16.52
C ARG A 451 10.29 -14.44 -17.16
N CYS A 452 9.31 -14.43 -18.05
CA CYS A 452 8.60 -15.62 -18.50
C CYS A 452 8.85 -15.92 -19.99
N PRO A 453 8.86 -17.20 -20.40
CA PRO A 453 8.86 -17.59 -21.80
C PRO A 453 7.61 -17.11 -22.56
N PRO A 454 7.68 -16.95 -23.89
CA PRO A 454 6.55 -16.50 -24.72
C PRO A 454 5.26 -17.29 -24.52
N ALA A 455 5.33 -18.63 -24.48
CA ALA A 455 4.15 -19.48 -24.28
C ALA A 455 3.42 -19.21 -22.96
N VAL A 456 4.15 -18.84 -21.89
CA VAL A 456 3.55 -18.48 -20.60
C VAL A 456 2.95 -17.08 -20.65
N VAL A 457 3.64 -16.13 -21.30
CA VAL A 457 3.15 -14.75 -21.48
C VAL A 457 1.85 -14.75 -22.30
N ASP A 458 1.79 -15.51 -23.39
CA ASP A 458 0.60 -15.63 -24.23
C ASP A 458 -0.58 -16.27 -23.51
N ALA A 459 -0.34 -17.35 -22.75
CA ALA A 459 -1.39 -17.98 -21.96
C ALA A 459 -1.93 -17.04 -20.87
N ALA A 460 -1.05 -16.32 -20.17
CA ALA A 460 -1.45 -15.34 -19.18
C ALA A 460 -2.27 -14.20 -19.83
N ARG A 461 -1.78 -13.63 -20.94
CA ARG A 461 -2.50 -12.59 -21.69
C ARG A 461 -3.87 -13.05 -22.16
N HIS A 462 -4.00 -14.29 -22.63
CA HIS A 462 -5.28 -14.85 -23.05
C HIS A 462 -6.25 -15.01 -21.87
N LEU A 463 -5.77 -15.54 -20.73
CA LEU A 463 -6.57 -15.67 -19.52
C LEU A 463 -7.04 -14.30 -18.98
N LEU A 464 -6.15 -13.31 -18.95
CA LEU A 464 -6.47 -11.96 -18.48
C LEU A 464 -7.45 -11.22 -19.41
N GLY A 465 -7.53 -11.62 -20.69
CA GLY A 465 -8.49 -11.07 -21.65
C GLY A 465 -9.96 -11.38 -21.33
N TYR A 466 -10.24 -12.24 -20.35
CA TYR A 466 -11.59 -12.51 -19.86
C TYR A 466 -12.05 -11.55 -18.75
N ASN A 467 -11.18 -10.65 -18.25
CA ASN A 467 -11.55 -9.66 -17.23
C ASN A 467 -12.29 -8.47 -17.87
N ASP A 468 -13.42 -8.07 -17.29
CA ASP A 468 -14.22 -6.93 -17.76
C ASP A 468 -13.63 -5.57 -17.33
N GLU A 469 -13.11 -5.48 -16.10
CA GLU A 469 -12.51 -4.27 -15.54
C GLU A 469 -10.98 -4.35 -15.57
N ARG A 470 -10.36 -3.76 -16.60
CA ARG A 470 -8.91 -3.84 -16.82
C ARG A 470 -8.38 -2.62 -17.57
N VAL A 471 -7.14 -2.23 -17.29
CA VAL A 471 -6.39 -1.29 -18.13
C VAL A 471 -6.02 -2.00 -19.43
N ALA A 472 -6.38 -1.41 -20.57
CA ALA A 472 -5.92 -1.89 -21.87
C ALA A 472 -4.40 -1.76 -21.95
N LYS A 473 -3.70 -2.90 -22.09
CA LYS A 473 -2.23 -2.95 -22.09
C LYS A 473 -1.70 -4.10 -22.93
N THR A 474 -0.58 -3.85 -23.58
CA THR A 474 0.19 -4.81 -24.36
C THR A 474 1.19 -5.52 -23.44
N ILE A 475 1.29 -6.85 -23.56
CA ILE A 475 2.28 -7.65 -22.84
C ILE A 475 2.96 -8.57 -23.84
N THR A 476 4.27 -8.38 -24.02
CA THR A 476 5.11 -9.16 -24.93
C THR A 476 6.26 -9.80 -24.17
N ALA A 477 6.75 -10.95 -24.63
CA ALA A 477 7.94 -11.55 -24.05
C ALA A 477 9.20 -10.92 -24.62
N ALA A 478 10.23 -10.70 -23.78
CA ALA A 478 11.49 -10.08 -24.19
C ALA A 478 12.28 -10.89 -25.23
N ARG A 479 12.09 -12.22 -25.25
CA ARG A 479 12.78 -13.14 -26.16
C ARG A 479 11.79 -13.80 -27.12
N PRO A 480 12.24 -14.16 -28.35
CA PRO A 480 11.41 -14.93 -29.26
C PRO A 480 11.17 -16.35 -28.72
N ALA A 481 10.09 -16.99 -29.19
CA ALA A 481 9.76 -18.36 -28.81
C ALA A 481 10.85 -19.32 -29.30
N GLY A 482 11.35 -20.14 -28.38
CA GLY A 482 12.27 -21.22 -28.72
C GLY A 482 11.54 -22.39 -29.40
N PRO A 483 12.24 -23.22 -30.20
CA PRO A 483 11.66 -24.43 -30.77
C PRO A 483 11.15 -25.37 -29.67
N GLY A 484 9.87 -25.74 -29.70
CA GLY A 484 9.27 -26.67 -28.73
C GLY A 484 8.89 -26.06 -27.38
N GLU A 485 9.02 -24.74 -27.18
CA GLU A 485 8.55 -24.09 -25.96
C GLU A 485 7.02 -24.02 -25.94
N ALA A 486 6.40 -24.78 -25.03
CA ALA A 486 4.96 -24.83 -24.87
C ALA A 486 4.55 -24.85 -23.39
N LEU A 487 3.44 -24.19 -23.08
CA LEU A 487 2.75 -24.37 -21.81
C LEU A 487 2.05 -25.73 -21.82
N THR A 488 2.31 -26.56 -20.81
CA THR A 488 1.67 -27.87 -20.67
C THR A 488 0.55 -27.79 -19.63
N VAL A 489 -0.65 -28.18 -20.02
CA VAL A 489 -1.82 -28.32 -19.13
C VAL A 489 -2.19 -29.80 -19.06
N THR A 490 -2.18 -30.37 -17.85
CA THR A 490 -2.54 -31.77 -17.63
C THR A 490 -3.83 -31.85 -16.81
N LEU A 491 -4.83 -32.54 -17.35
CA LEU A 491 -6.07 -32.86 -16.64
C LEU A 491 -5.96 -34.28 -16.08
N HIS A 492 -6.33 -34.45 -14.82
CA HIS A 492 -6.35 -35.75 -14.15
C HIS A 492 -7.54 -35.80 -13.17
N PRO A 493 -8.06 -36.98 -12.85
CA PRO A 493 -9.06 -37.10 -11.81
C PRO A 493 -8.42 -36.89 -10.41
N PRO A 494 -9.20 -36.53 -9.38
CA PRO A 494 -8.65 -36.18 -8.06
C PRO A 494 -7.77 -37.27 -7.42
N GLN A 495 -8.12 -38.54 -7.60
CA GLN A 495 -7.39 -39.67 -7.03
C GLN A 495 -5.96 -39.83 -7.58
N ASP A 496 -5.68 -39.36 -8.80
CA ASP A 496 -4.37 -39.50 -9.43
C ASP A 496 -3.45 -38.32 -9.14
N GLY A 497 -3.96 -37.26 -8.52
CA GLY A 497 -3.26 -35.98 -8.39
C GLY A 497 -1.92 -36.07 -7.66
N ALA A 498 -1.84 -36.89 -6.61
CA ALA A 498 -0.59 -37.10 -5.88
C ALA A 498 0.51 -37.71 -6.77
N ASN A 499 0.19 -38.76 -7.53
CA ASN A 499 1.13 -39.42 -8.42
C ASN A 499 1.52 -38.50 -9.58
N ARG A 500 0.54 -37.79 -10.17
CA ARG A 500 0.80 -36.84 -11.26
C ARG A 500 1.71 -35.69 -10.82
N VAL A 501 1.51 -35.15 -9.63
CA VAL A 501 2.40 -34.10 -9.08
C VAL A 501 3.83 -34.64 -8.93
N VAL A 502 4.02 -35.86 -8.42
CA VAL A 502 5.35 -36.47 -8.30
C VAL A 502 6.01 -36.65 -9.66
N GLU A 503 5.29 -37.17 -10.65
CA GLU A 503 5.78 -37.36 -12.03
C GLU A 503 6.26 -36.03 -12.63
N VAL A 504 5.40 -35.00 -12.60
CA VAL A 504 5.69 -33.68 -13.20
C VAL A 504 6.83 -32.99 -12.48
N VAL A 505 6.82 -32.96 -11.15
CA VAL A 505 7.87 -32.28 -10.37
C VAL A 505 9.20 -33.01 -10.51
N ARG A 506 9.23 -34.35 -10.50
CA ARG A 506 10.47 -35.11 -10.70
C ARG A 506 11.10 -34.79 -12.04
N ALA A 507 10.32 -34.83 -13.12
CA ALA A 507 10.81 -34.49 -14.45
C ALA A 507 11.33 -33.04 -14.53
N ALA A 508 10.61 -32.09 -13.90
CA ALA A 508 11.04 -30.69 -13.84
C ALA A 508 12.34 -30.49 -13.04
N VAL A 509 12.49 -31.19 -11.90
CA VAL A 509 13.71 -31.15 -11.07
C VAL A 509 14.89 -31.77 -11.82
N GLU A 510 14.69 -32.90 -12.48
CA GLU A 510 15.72 -33.55 -13.31
C GLU A 510 16.18 -32.64 -14.46
N ALA A 511 15.23 -31.95 -15.12
CA ALA A 511 15.54 -31.00 -16.19
C ALA A 511 16.24 -29.72 -15.68
N ALA A 512 15.83 -29.19 -14.53
CA ALA A 512 16.39 -27.98 -13.95
C ALA A 512 17.77 -28.22 -13.28
N GLY A 513 18.05 -29.44 -12.84
CA GLY A 513 19.27 -29.81 -12.11
C GLY A 513 19.31 -29.29 -10.65
N ASP A 514 18.39 -28.43 -10.26
CA ASP A 514 18.25 -27.89 -8.90
C ASP A 514 16.77 -27.80 -8.49
N PRO A 515 16.35 -28.51 -7.41
CA PRO A 515 14.99 -28.43 -6.89
C PRO A 515 14.54 -27.01 -6.51
N SER A 516 15.46 -26.10 -6.19
CA SER A 516 15.13 -24.71 -5.81
C SER A 516 14.51 -23.91 -6.96
N GLN A 517 14.67 -24.36 -8.20
CA GLN A 517 14.11 -23.74 -9.40
C GLN A 517 12.66 -24.19 -9.68
N VAL A 518 12.12 -25.13 -8.90
CA VAL A 518 10.76 -25.66 -9.09
C VAL A 518 9.86 -25.22 -7.94
N ALA A 519 8.73 -24.58 -8.27
CA ALA A 519 7.73 -24.15 -7.30
C ALA A 519 6.39 -24.87 -7.54
N VAL A 520 5.73 -25.29 -6.45
CA VAL A 520 4.38 -25.84 -6.46
C VAL A 520 3.44 -24.85 -5.78
N LEU A 521 2.44 -24.38 -6.52
CA LEU A 521 1.48 -23.37 -6.07
C LEU A 521 0.06 -23.97 -6.03
N THR A 522 -0.71 -23.62 -5.01
CA THR A 522 -2.11 -24.03 -4.86
C THR A 522 -2.98 -22.84 -4.46
N ARG A 523 -4.29 -22.92 -4.69
CA ARG A 523 -5.23 -21.84 -4.35
C ARG A 523 -5.28 -21.55 -2.84
N THR A 524 -5.18 -22.59 -2.01
CA THR A 524 -5.17 -22.46 -0.54
C THR A 524 -4.07 -23.31 0.07
N ASN A 525 -3.53 -22.87 1.21
CA ASN A 525 -2.46 -23.57 1.91
C ASN A 525 -2.84 -25.01 2.30
N SER A 526 -4.11 -25.30 2.58
CA SER A 526 -4.56 -26.67 2.91
C SER A 526 -4.35 -27.66 1.76
N LEU A 527 -4.39 -27.19 0.50
CA LEU A 527 -4.19 -28.03 -0.67
C LEU A 527 -2.72 -28.42 -0.87
N LEU A 528 -1.76 -27.76 -0.18
CA LEU A 528 -0.35 -28.13 -0.24
C LEU A 528 -0.02 -29.42 0.50
N LEU A 529 -0.89 -29.89 1.41
CA LEU A 529 -0.58 -31.05 2.24
C LEU A 529 -0.39 -32.32 1.40
N ALA A 530 -1.28 -32.58 0.44
CA ALA A 530 -1.19 -33.76 -0.42
C ALA A 530 0.07 -33.75 -1.31
N PRO A 531 0.39 -32.67 -2.06
CA PRO A 531 1.66 -32.52 -2.76
C PRO A 531 2.87 -32.71 -1.85
N HIS A 532 2.85 -32.11 -0.64
CA HIS A 532 3.96 -32.23 0.31
C HIS A 532 4.23 -33.68 0.70
N VAL A 533 3.19 -34.43 1.11
CA VAL A 533 3.33 -35.84 1.49
C VAL A 533 3.80 -36.69 0.31
N ALA A 534 3.21 -36.49 -0.88
CA ALA A 534 3.55 -37.28 -2.06
C ALA A 534 5.01 -37.07 -2.51
N LEU A 535 5.44 -35.80 -2.61
CA LEU A 535 6.80 -35.45 -3.01
C LEU A 535 7.84 -35.92 -1.97
N HIS A 536 7.52 -35.77 -0.66
CA HIS A 536 8.40 -36.22 0.40
C HIS A 536 8.54 -37.75 0.39
N GLY A 537 7.43 -38.48 0.24
CA GLY A 537 7.42 -39.94 0.11
C GLY A 537 8.19 -40.42 -1.13
N ALA A 538 8.24 -39.61 -2.18
CA ALA A 538 9.00 -39.88 -3.39
C ALA A 538 10.49 -39.48 -3.29
N GLY A 539 10.95 -39.02 -2.12
CA GLY A 539 12.35 -38.64 -1.86
C GLY A 539 12.78 -37.31 -2.50
N ILE A 540 11.84 -36.47 -2.92
CA ILE A 540 12.14 -35.16 -3.52
C ILE A 540 12.35 -34.15 -2.38
N PRO A 541 13.46 -33.38 -2.35
CA PRO A 541 13.66 -32.32 -1.37
C PRO A 541 12.62 -31.19 -1.50
N ILE A 542 12.04 -30.75 -0.38
CA ILE A 542 10.98 -29.73 -0.36
C ILE A 542 11.28 -28.67 0.70
N ALA A 543 11.17 -27.40 0.32
CA ALA A 543 10.96 -26.30 1.25
C ALA A 543 9.47 -25.93 1.24
N SER A 544 8.80 -25.96 2.40
CA SER A 544 7.35 -25.82 2.49
C SER A 544 6.94 -24.76 3.51
N VAL A 545 5.93 -23.96 3.14
CA VAL A 545 5.27 -23.00 4.05
C VAL A 545 4.39 -23.68 5.10
N LEU A 546 4.02 -24.95 4.88
CA LEU A 546 3.31 -25.75 5.88
C LEU A 546 4.21 -25.98 7.09
N ARG A 547 3.75 -25.52 8.25
CA ARG A 547 4.36 -25.79 9.55
C ARG A 547 3.73 -27.06 10.14
N ARG A 548 4.40 -27.64 11.15
CA ARG A 548 3.95 -28.88 11.83
C ARG A 548 2.58 -28.72 12.52
N ASP A 549 2.17 -27.50 12.80
CA ASP A 549 0.86 -27.14 13.35
C ASP A 549 -0.31 -27.54 12.42
N VAL A 550 -0.08 -27.73 11.11
CA VAL A 550 -1.11 -28.24 10.20
C VAL A 550 -1.65 -29.59 10.67
N LEU A 551 -0.80 -30.44 11.25
CA LEU A 551 -1.16 -31.74 11.83
C LEU A 551 -1.98 -31.60 13.12
N GLN A 552 -1.96 -30.42 13.75
CA GLN A 552 -2.74 -30.10 14.94
C GLN A 552 -4.14 -29.58 14.62
N ARG A 553 -4.45 -29.32 13.33
CA ARG A 553 -5.82 -28.98 12.91
C ARG A 553 -6.74 -30.11 13.31
N VAL A 554 -7.85 -29.77 13.95
CA VAL A 554 -8.65 -30.76 14.68
C VAL A 554 -9.21 -31.86 13.77
N GLY A 555 -9.59 -31.53 12.52
CA GLY A 555 -10.01 -32.53 11.55
C GLY A 555 -8.91 -33.54 11.22
N LEU A 556 -7.69 -33.07 10.97
CA LEU A 556 -6.55 -33.92 10.61
C LEU A 556 -6.06 -34.74 11.81
N ARG A 557 -5.98 -34.12 12.99
CA ARG A 557 -5.60 -34.81 14.23
C ARG A 557 -6.55 -35.96 14.57
N ALA A 558 -7.85 -35.72 14.43
CA ALA A 558 -8.87 -36.74 14.65
C ALA A 558 -8.81 -37.87 13.61
N ALA A 559 -8.66 -37.54 12.32
CA ALA A 559 -8.50 -38.55 11.28
C ALA A 559 -7.25 -39.43 11.51
N LEU A 560 -6.12 -38.82 11.87
CA LEU A 560 -4.89 -39.55 12.19
C LEU A 560 -5.02 -40.42 13.45
N ALA A 561 -5.77 -39.95 14.46
CA ALA A 561 -6.05 -40.74 15.65
C ALA A 561 -6.89 -41.98 15.31
N TRP A 562 -7.94 -41.83 14.50
CA TRP A 562 -8.72 -42.96 13.99
C TRP A 562 -7.88 -43.94 13.17
N LEU A 563 -7.00 -43.44 12.30
CA LEU A 563 -6.11 -44.31 11.51
C LEU A 563 -5.16 -45.11 12.41
N ARG A 564 -4.53 -44.48 13.42
CA ARG A 564 -3.66 -45.19 14.38
C ARG A 564 -4.43 -46.27 15.15
N VAL A 565 -5.62 -45.93 15.64
CA VAL A 565 -6.52 -46.85 16.34
C VAL A 565 -6.93 -48.03 15.44
N ALA A 566 -7.21 -47.78 14.16
CA ALA A 566 -7.57 -48.82 13.20
C ALA A 566 -6.39 -49.75 12.88
N THR A 567 -5.17 -49.20 12.74
CA THR A 567 -3.98 -49.99 12.40
C THR A 567 -3.43 -50.81 13.56
N ASP A 568 -3.67 -50.37 14.80
CA ASP A 568 -3.23 -51.08 16.01
C ASP A 568 -4.30 -51.01 17.13
N PRO A 569 -5.44 -51.73 16.97
CA PRO A 569 -6.55 -51.68 17.91
C PRO A 569 -6.23 -52.34 19.27
N GLY A 570 -5.10 -53.06 19.36
CA GLY A 570 -4.64 -53.73 20.58
C GLY A 570 -3.76 -52.86 21.47
N ALA A 571 -3.20 -51.75 20.95
CA ALA A 571 -2.30 -50.86 21.68
C ALA A 571 -2.62 -49.37 21.44
N ILE A 572 -3.89 -49.01 21.66
CA ILE A 572 -4.38 -47.65 21.47
C ILE A 572 -3.76 -46.70 22.51
N ALA A 573 -3.20 -45.58 22.06
CA ALA A 573 -2.72 -44.53 22.95
C ALA A 573 -3.89 -43.77 23.61
N SER A 574 -3.77 -43.43 24.89
CA SER A 574 -4.78 -42.64 25.63
C SER A 574 -5.17 -41.34 24.92
N ALA A 575 -4.19 -40.66 24.33
CA ALA A 575 -4.40 -39.40 23.62
C ALA A 575 -5.29 -39.57 22.39
N ASP A 576 -5.18 -40.71 21.69
CA ASP A 576 -6.00 -41.01 20.52
C ASP A 576 -7.45 -41.29 20.94
N LEU A 577 -7.68 -42.02 22.05
CA LEU A 577 -9.03 -42.21 22.61
C LEU A 577 -9.69 -40.87 23.01
N THR A 578 -8.93 -39.97 23.64
CA THR A 578 -9.41 -38.63 23.98
C THR A 578 -9.74 -37.79 22.75
N GLU A 579 -9.02 -37.97 21.64
CA GLU A 579 -9.28 -37.25 20.39
C GLU A 579 -10.53 -37.81 19.68
N ILE A 580 -10.59 -39.13 19.45
CA ILE A 580 -11.66 -39.76 18.67
C ILE A 580 -13.03 -39.70 19.36
N ARG A 581 -13.07 -39.68 20.71
CA ARG A 581 -14.36 -39.57 21.43
C ARG A 581 -15.10 -38.26 21.12
N ARG A 582 -14.38 -37.23 20.69
CA ARG A 582 -14.91 -35.89 20.41
C ARG A 582 -15.25 -35.72 18.92
N ARG A 583 -14.84 -36.68 18.06
CA ARG A 583 -14.77 -36.53 16.61
C ARG A 583 -15.05 -37.87 15.90
N PRO A 584 -16.29 -38.18 15.48
CA PRO A 584 -17.48 -37.36 15.61
C PRO A 584 -17.94 -37.19 17.07
N SER A 585 -18.57 -36.06 17.38
CA SER A 585 -19.04 -35.78 18.75
C SER A 585 -20.16 -36.74 19.13
N ARG A 586 -19.95 -37.50 20.22
CA ARG A 586 -20.98 -38.36 20.83
C ARG A 586 -21.67 -37.70 22.03
N GLY A 587 -21.37 -36.42 22.30
CA GLY A 587 -21.90 -35.71 23.47
C GLY A 587 -21.49 -36.36 24.79
N PHE A 588 -20.23 -36.80 24.90
CA PHE A 588 -19.70 -37.33 26.15
C PHE A 588 -19.41 -36.22 27.17
N PRO A 589 -19.66 -36.44 28.47
CA PRO A 589 -19.26 -35.51 29.52
C PRO A 589 -17.73 -35.46 29.66
N ASN A 590 -17.18 -34.33 30.13
CA ASN A 590 -15.72 -34.13 30.24
C ASN A 590 -15.04 -35.13 31.19
N TRP A 591 -15.74 -35.61 32.23
CA TRP A 591 -15.18 -36.58 33.19
C TRP A 591 -14.86 -37.94 32.57
N ILE A 592 -15.41 -38.27 31.38
CA ILE A 592 -15.16 -39.54 30.70
C ILE A 592 -13.68 -39.73 30.33
N ASP A 593 -12.93 -38.63 30.15
CA ASP A 593 -11.49 -38.66 29.81
C ASP A 593 -10.69 -39.47 30.84
N LYS A 594 -11.11 -39.47 32.11
CA LYS A 594 -10.46 -40.23 33.18
C LYS A 594 -10.62 -41.75 33.01
N TRP A 595 -11.73 -42.18 32.41
CA TRP A 595 -12.00 -43.58 32.11
C TRP A 595 -11.29 -44.00 30.84
N LEU A 596 -11.49 -43.27 29.74
CA LEU A 596 -10.86 -43.56 28.45
C LEU A 596 -9.34 -43.48 28.50
N GLY A 597 -8.77 -42.59 29.32
CA GLY A 597 -7.32 -42.49 29.50
C GLY A 597 -6.66 -43.77 30.02
N ARG A 598 -7.42 -44.69 30.62
CA ARG A 598 -6.95 -45.99 31.12
C ARG A 598 -7.09 -47.13 30.12
N CYS A 599 -7.89 -46.95 29.07
CA CYS A 599 -8.14 -47.98 28.06
C CYS A 599 -7.01 -47.98 27.01
N ARG A 600 -6.71 -49.15 26.47
CA ARG A 600 -5.72 -49.41 25.42
C ARG A 600 -6.29 -50.24 24.26
N SER A 601 -7.54 -50.66 24.34
CA SER A 601 -8.22 -51.43 23.28
C SER A 601 -9.73 -51.17 23.27
N GLY A 602 -10.40 -51.51 22.15
CA GLY A 602 -11.87 -51.47 22.04
C GLY A 602 -12.56 -52.29 23.13
N HIS A 603 -12.02 -53.49 23.44
CA HIS A 603 -12.50 -54.34 24.53
C HIS A 603 -12.46 -53.65 25.90
N GLU A 604 -11.38 -52.92 26.21
CA GLU A 604 -11.28 -52.18 27.47
C GLU A 604 -12.23 -50.97 27.52
N VAL A 605 -12.53 -50.36 26.37
CA VAL A 605 -13.56 -49.31 26.26
C VAL A 605 -14.95 -49.90 26.53
N ALA A 606 -15.27 -51.06 25.95
CA ALA A 606 -16.53 -51.75 26.21
C ALA A 606 -16.67 -52.15 27.69
N LYS A 607 -15.61 -52.69 28.30
CA LYS A 607 -15.58 -53.04 29.73
C LYS A 607 -15.71 -51.81 30.64
N ALA A 608 -15.27 -50.63 30.21
CA ALA A 608 -15.48 -49.40 30.95
C ALA A 608 -16.96 -48.99 30.98
N ALA A 609 -17.74 -49.31 29.94
CA ALA A 609 -19.17 -49.02 29.88
C ALA A 609 -19.95 -49.77 30.98
N GLU A 610 -19.57 -51.02 31.29
CA GLU A 610 -20.19 -51.83 32.36
C GLU A 610 -20.04 -51.21 33.76
N ARG A 611 -19.10 -50.27 33.92
CA ARG A 611 -18.75 -49.64 35.20
C ARG A 611 -19.28 -48.21 35.34
N ILE A 612 -20.10 -47.76 34.38
CA ILE A 612 -20.70 -46.43 34.34
C ILE A 612 -22.20 -46.55 34.56
N ASP A 613 -22.70 -45.89 35.62
CA ASP A 613 -24.12 -45.96 36.01
C ASP A 613 -25.06 -45.18 35.07
N ASP A 614 -24.53 -44.20 34.32
CA ASP A 614 -25.30 -43.46 33.33
C ASP A 614 -25.46 -44.29 32.05
N ALA A 615 -26.63 -44.90 31.89
CA ALA A 615 -26.97 -45.76 30.75
C ALA A 615 -26.71 -45.10 29.38
N ARG A 616 -26.98 -43.79 29.25
CA ARG A 616 -26.74 -43.09 27.97
C ARG A 616 -25.26 -42.93 27.68
N VAL A 617 -24.44 -42.75 28.72
CA VAL A 617 -22.97 -42.66 28.56
C VAL A 617 -22.38 -44.04 28.31
N ALA A 618 -22.90 -45.08 28.97
CA ALA A 618 -22.50 -46.48 28.74
C ALA A 618 -22.78 -46.92 27.30
N ASP A 619 -23.99 -46.66 26.77
CA ASP A 619 -24.35 -46.97 25.38
C ASP A 619 -23.40 -46.30 24.38
N LYS A 620 -23.09 -45.00 24.58
CA LYS A 620 -22.15 -44.27 23.73
C LYS A 620 -20.73 -44.85 23.75
N LEU A 621 -20.30 -45.45 24.86
CA LEU A 621 -19.00 -46.13 24.96
C LEU A 621 -19.01 -47.47 24.23
N LEU A 622 -20.11 -48.21 24.30
CA LEU A 622 -20.29 -49.45 23.52
C LEU A 622 -20.26 -49.14 22.02
N ASP A 623 -20.95 -48.08 21.59
CA ASP A 623 -20.86 -47.59 20.21
C ASP A 623 -19.42 -47.22 19.83
N LEU A 624 -18.63 -46.67 20.77
CA LEU A 624 -17.25 -46.27 20.49
C LEU A 624 -16.35 -47.49 20.34
N ALA A 625 -16.52 -48.49 21.21
CA ALA A 625 -15.83 -49.76 21.10
C ALA A 625 -16.18 -50.47 19.77
N ALA A 626 -17.46 -50.50 19.39
CA ALA A 626 -17.90 -51.11 18.15
C ALA A 626 -17.30 -50.43 16.90
N ASP A 627 -17.18 -49.10 16.90
CA ASP A 627 -16.54 -48.38 15.80
C ASP A 627 -15.03 -48.62 15.73
N ILE A 628 -14.35 -48.72 16.89
CA ILE A 628 -12.93 -49.09 16.97
C ILE A 628 -12.71 -50.47 16.35
N ASP A 629 -13.51 -51.46 16.76
CA ASP A 629 -13.38 -52.83 16.27
C ASP A 629 -13.69 -52.91 14.77
N ARG A 630 -14.77 -52.26 14.30
CA ARG A 630 -15.14 -52.19 12.89
C ARG A 630 -14.03 -51.58 12.03
N LEU A 631 -13.40 -50.50 12.48
CA LEU A 631 -12.28 -49.87 11.76
C LEU A 631 -11.04 -50.76 11.76
N GLY A 632 -10.78 -51.46 12.87
CA GLY A 632 -9.71 -52.44 12.95
C GLY A 632 -9.88 -53.61 11.97
N ASP A 633 -11.11 -54.09 11.81
CA ASP A 633 -11.44 -55.15 10.83
C ASP A 633 -11.24 -54.66 9.39
N LEU A 634 -11.74 -53.46 9.06
CA LEU A 634 -11.53 -52.83 7.76
C LEU A 634 -10.04 -52.65 7.43
N ALA A 635 -9.22 -52.25 8.40
CA ALA A 635 -7.78 -52.07 8.21
C ALA A 635 -7.04 -53.40 7.96
N ARG A 636 -7.56 -54.52 8.49
CA ARG A 636 -7.03 -55.88 8.24
C ARG A 636 -7.50 -56.48 6.90
N GLY A 637 -8.38 -55.80 6.17
CA GLY A 637 -8.95 -56.28 4.91
C GLY A 637 -9.98 -57.40 5.09
N ALA A 638 -10.66 -57.44 6.24
CA ALA A 638 -11.74 -58.39 6.55
C ALA A 638 -13.11 -57.91 6.06
#